data_AF-A0A7W5V571-F1
#
_entry.id   AF-A0A7W5V571-F1
#
_cell.length_a   1.000
_cell.length_b   1.000
_cell.length_c   1.000
_cell.angle_alpha   90.00
_cell.angle_beta   90.00
_cell.angle_gamma   90.00
#
_symmetry.space_group_name_H-M   'P 1'
#
loop_
_entity.id
_entity.type
_entity.pdbx_description
1 polymer ?
#
loop_
_entity_poly.entity_id
_entity_poly.type
_entity_poly.pdbx_seq_one_letter_code
_entity_poly.pdbx_strand_id
1 'polypeptide(L)'
;MAGLRARARRAVAKVVAGMVAGVMAGAALALPSAPPAAARGEELLRADFTGGMAGWRAVTGSLSEWTTAEGRATVDTRGQTSGRYLTLDPRLDLPENYEVTARVRVEATGGASSRPFNLITDWADPADVRAANLAAQVMPGGGITVARPLATTTVCSGPGPLVVQGDWFDLTVRRARGVVVVEIAGERVASVAAREGSGTIGIGVYLAKISIDSLVARTLPQIPSDHPAQPGGCSWSAAAKLVMVNQSGYDLEGPKRFTAPKAADGTAFTVVDEDGAVRFSGAVRGGVGDFTAFRPADAGPYRVVVEGSGSSFDFGIGPAWTFRVAYRRAIEFMSGTRCYFGDAGVSWAGFNASQCGWSVMWRDGDTYSFEIPTLVDLYAANPSAFEGLRLDTAVYKGLRHPLPADAPEIVRLIAWGTEMLLDARVDTTLWKEQLASFLAAYPDLSPWVPRALYEEVRDYLFPIWGQQERGRFNSPYDYTAHTGDLFQTYTQLGTGKGEFPPGHSIRPNLDMYEVALREGRTDAGRYLAAATANARWIVDNLDWADPRTTKGQRQSEYVTVPSLVRFLTEYPGHAPSGLLAKIEAWARTAVDRSGNLWDFRKYSADRWTIPSFSGGGTGSDPNETGNVAGFAAPALAAAGVVRDPSLAARLREVAAAHVDNIFGRNPTGRHATYRATTERWGFEGADLGWFSEYQGGVGMLQGVPGVLDGSPKNGHYPFNPAVGNIGHTEGWVSFNTAWNASLAWLAADRTAVRLLGPEGAPVTRVQPDSPVTVELTAPLNLTAGALDSAEVEVRVGDEVVEVTVKESAPDAATLRGVITPSQLGASPGEVLVASYGHGDFARSVRAPVTACARDSAPTVVVGEADSGVPNAEDPQGCSLAQRLGLDRTWPDHGSLVSYVARESRALAAEGLLTAAQRARLISTVAGS
;
A
#
# COMPACT_ATOMS: atom_id res chain seq x y z
N MET A 1 44.42 20.39 -7.01
CA MET A 1 44.60 20.77 -8.43
C MET A 1 43.33 21.46 -8.90
N ALA A 2 43.45 22.73 -9.26
CA ALA A 2 42.37 23.60 -9.68
C ALA A 2 42.23 23.62 -11.21
N GLY A 3 40.99 23.79 -11.67
CA GLY A 3 40.67 24.44 -12.94
C GLY A 3 40.60 23.53 -14.18
N LEU A 4 39.39 23.28 -14.68
CA LEU A 4 38.87 24.03 -15.83
C LEU A 4 37.39 23.71 -16.09
N ARG A 5 36.60 24.78 -16.04
CA ARG A 5 35.16 24.85 -16.30
C ARG A 5 34.90 25.13 -17.79
N ALA A 6 33.89 24.44 -18.31
CA ALA A 6 32.74 24.97 -19.04
C ALA A 6 32.83 25.54 -20.48
N ARG A 7 31.73 25.22 -21.20
CA ARG A 7 31.10 25.85 -22.39
C ARG A 7 31.54 25.36 -23.77
N ALA A 8 30.64 24.67 -24.48
CA ALA A 8 29.81 25.30 -25.51
C ALA A 8 28.68 24.37 -26.01
N ARG A 9 27.43 24.83 -25.84
CA ARG A 9 26.23 24.35 -26.55
C ARG A 9 26.15 25.05 -27.91
N ARG A 10 25.78 24.32 -28.97
CA ARG A 10 24.79 24.64 -30.03
C ARG A 10 25.22 24.23 -31.46
N ALA A 11 24.21 23.72 -32.16
CA ALA A 11 24.02 23.64 -33.61
C ALA A 11 24.77 22.52 -34.37
N VAL A 12 24.02 21.54 -34.88
CA VAL A 12 23.79 21.36 -36.33
C VAL A 12 22.40 20.71 -36.53
N ALA A 13 21.62 21.29 -37.44
CA ALA A 13 20.32 20.84 -37.87
C ALA A 13 20.38 20.30 -39.31
N LYS A 14 19.49 19.34 -39.63
CA LYS A 14 18.96 18.95 -40.94
C LYS A 14 19.96 18.44 -42.00
N VAL A 15 19.79 17.18 -42.41
CA VAL A 15 19.58 16.69 -43.80
C VAL A 15 19.31 15.17 -43.70
N VAL A 16 18.11 14.70 -44.05
CA VAL A 16 17.91 13.57 -44.99
C VAL A 16 16.49 13.69 -45.53
N ALA A 17 16.39 13.99 -46.82
CA ALA A 17 15.21 13.85 -47.64
C ALA A 17 15.46 12.70 -48.63
N GLY A 18 14.42 11.90 -48.91
CA GLY A 18 14.31 11.17 -50.18
C GLY A 18 14.53 9.66 -50.13
N MET A 19 13.48 8.94 -50.57
CA MET A 19 13.31 7.51 -50.89
C MET A 19 12.33 6.88 -49.91
N VAL A 20 11.10 6.51 -50.28
CA VAL A 20 10.74 5.60 -51.37
C VAL A 20 9.33 5.95 -51.89
N ALA A 21 9.18 6.05 -53.21
CA ALA A 21 7.92 5.92 -53.91
C ALA A 21 7.99 4.65 -54.76
N GLY A 22 6.97 3.78 -54.67
CA GLY A 22 6.77 2.74 -55.67
C GLY A 22 6.06 1.48 -55.20
N VAL A 23 4.82 1.36 -55.66
CA VAL A 23 4.07 0.11 -55.92
C VAL A 23 3.35 -0.52 -54.73
N MET A 24 2.02 -0.40 -54.71
CA MET A 24 1.10 -1.53 -54.56
C MET A 24 -0.30 -1.10 -55.00
N ALA A 25 -0.75 -1.68 -56.12
CA ALA A 25 -2.08 -1.52 -56.67
C ALA A 25 -3.01 -2.60 -56.08
N GLY A 26 -4.17 -2.17 -55.60
CA GLY A 26 -5.48 -2.80 -55.76
C GLY A 26 -5.69 -4.26 -55.34
N ALA A 27 -6.34 -4.45 -54.20
CA ALA A 27 -7.46 -5.38 -54.08
C ALA A 27 -8.45 -4.83 -53.05
N ALA A 28 -9.59 -4.35 -53.55
CA ALA A 28 -10.70 -3.84 -52.76
C ALA A 28 -11.44 -5.01 -52.10
N LEU A 29 -11.49 -5.04 -50.77
CA LEU A 29 -12.50 -5.77 -50.00
C LEU A 29 -13.43 -4.73 -49.39
N ALA A 30 -14.70 -4.82 -49.78
CA ALA A 30 -15.76 -3.89 -49.46
C ALA A 30 -15.95 -3.76 -47.94
N LEU A 31 -15.67 -2.57 -47.40
CA LEU A 31 -16.16 -2.18 -46.09
C LEU A 31 -17.70 -2.12 -46.13
N PRO A 32 -18.41 -2.59 -45.10
CA PRO A 32 -19.84 -2.34 -44.99
C PRO A 32 -20.08 -0.84 -45.06
N SER A 33 -20.99 -0.42 -45.93
CA SER A 33 -21.42 0.97 -46.07
C SER A 33 -21.68 1.56 -44.70
N ALA A 34 -20.96 2.64 -44.37
CA ALA A 34 -21.28 3.46 -43.22
C ALA A 34 -22.79 3.76 -43.22
N PRO A 35 -23.49 3.67 -42.07
CA PRO A 35 -24.87 4.13 -42.00
C PRO A 35 -24.93 5.58 -42.53
N PRO A 36 -26.01 5.97 -43.23
CA PRO A 36 -26.11 7.32 -43.77
C PRO A 36 -25.84 8.32 -42.64
N ALA A 37 -24.88 9.21 -42.87
CA ALA A 37 -24.60 10.30 -41.95
C ALA A 37 -25.92 11.01 -41.66
N ALA A 38 -26.40 10.89 -40.42
CA ALA A 38 -27.50 11.73 -39.95
C ALA A 38 -27.14 13.16 -40.33
N ALA A 39 -28.05 13.85 -41.03
CA ALA A 39 -27.81 15.19 -41.55
C ALA A 39 -27.25 16.07 -40.42
N ARG A 40 -25.97 16.45 -40.50
CA ARG A 40 -25.36 17.37 -39.53
C ARG A 40 -26.18 18.66 -39.58
N GLY A 41 -26.71 19.08 -38.42
CA GLY A 41 -27.47 20.31 -38.33
C GLY A 41 -26.68 21.52 -38.78
N GLU A 42 -27.42 22.54 -39.23
CA GLU A 42 -26.89 23.84 -39.65
C GLU A 42 -26.08 24.48 -38.52
N GLU A 43 -24.89 24.98 -38.83
CA GLU A 43 -24.03 25.67 -37.88
C GLU A 43 -24.50 27.10 -37.67
N LEU A 44 -24.97 27.41 -36.45
CA LEU A 44 -25.46 28.72 -36.05
C LEU A 44 -24.34 29.64 -35.58
N LEU A 45 -23.29 29.05 -34.99
CA LEU A 45 -22.13 29.76 -34.46
C LEU A 45 -20.91 28.86 -34.47
N ARG A 46 -19.76 29.44 -34.80
CA ARG A 46 -18.44 28.93 -34.47
C ARG A 46 -17.57 30.06 -33.95
N ALA A 47 -17.18 29.98 -32.69
CA ALA A 47 -16.14 30.81 -32.11
C ALA A 47 -14.88 29.96 -31.94
N ASP A 48 -13.86 30.23 -32.77
CA ASP A 48 -12.52 29.63 -32.70
C ASP A 48 -11.46 30.62 -32.19
N PHE A 49 -11.89 31.82 -31.77
CA PHE A 49 -11.08 32.88 -31.18
C PHE A 49 -9.84 33.31 -32.00
N THR A 50 -9.74 32.92 -33.28
CA THR A 50 -8.64 33.31 -34.18
C THR A 50 -8.69 34.80 -34.51
N GLY A 51 -9.91 35.35 -34.63
CA GLY A 51 -10.19 36.80 -34.77
C GLY A 51 -10.26 37.57 -33.45
N GLY A 52 -9.78 36.99 -32.34
CA GLY A 52 -9.88 37.58 -31.01
C GLY A 52 -11.27 37.43 -30.39
N MET A 53 -11.65 38.39 -29.54
CA MET A 53 -12.95 38.43 -28.86
C MET A 53 -14.03 39.16 -29.67
N ALA A 54 -13.86 39.29 -31.00
CA ALA A 54 -14.87 39.90 -31.86
C ALA A 54 -16.19 39.13 -31.79
N GLY A 55 -17.33 39.84 -31.73
CA GLY A 55 -18.65 39.23 -31.58
C GLY A 55 -19.02 38.85 -30.13
N TRP A 56 -18.18 39.19 -29.16
CA TRP A 56 -18.44 38.98 -27.74
C TRP A 56 -18.59 40.31 -27.01
N ARG A 57 -19.44 40.33 -25.98
CA ARG A 57 -19.60 41.43 -25.03
C ARG A 57 -19.40 40.93 -23.62
N ALA A 58 -18.67 41.69 -22.82
CA ALA A 58 -18.56 41.43 -21.39
C ALA A 58 -19.87 41.79 -20.68
N VAL A 59 -20.39 40.83 -19.92
CA VAL A 59 -21.52 41.01 -19.01
C VAL A 59 -21.02 41.41 -17.63
N THR A 60 -19.89 40.86 -17.22
CA THR A 60 -19.15 41.25 -16.01
C THR A 60 -17.65 41.32 -16.32
N GLY A 61 -16.97 42.29 -15.72
CA GLY A 61 -15.58 42.60 -16.04
C GLY A 61 -15.43 43.24 -17.43
N SER A 62 -14.27 43.01 -18.05
CA SER A 62 -13.91 43.57 -19.37
C SER A 62 -13.42 42.48 -20.33
N LEU A 63 -13.63 42.70 -21.64
CA LEU A 63 -13.03 41.86 -22.69
C LEU A 63 -11.50 41.88 -22.67
N SER A 64 -10.88 42.96 -22.16
CA SER A 64 -9.43 43.07 -22.05
C SER A 64 -8.80 42.09 -21.04
N GLU A 65 -9.62 41.46 -20.19
CA GLU A 65 -9.19 40.42 -19.25
C GLU A 65 -9.06 39.04 -19.94
N TRP A 66 -9.54 38.93 -21.18
CA TRP A 66 -9.46 37.71 -21.99
C TRP A 66 -8.32 37.86 -23.00
N THR A 67 -7.35 36.96 -22.93
CA THR A 67 -6.24 36.91 -23.88
C THR A 67 -6.54 35.89 -24.96
N THR A 68 -6.36 36.27 -26.22
CA THR A 68 -6.49 35.35 -27.36
C THR A 68 -5.14 35.04 -27.98
N ALA A 69 -4.73 33.77 -27.97
CA ALA A 69 -3.50 33.29 -28.58
C ALA A 69 -3.72 31.91 -29.19
N GLU A 70 -3.12 31.64 -30.35
CA GLU A 70 -3.22 30.34 -31.05
C GLU A 70 -4.66 29.86 -31.30
N GLY A 71 -5.60 30.77 -31.54
CA GLY A 71 -7.02 30.41 -31.71
C GLY A 71 -7.70 29.97 -30.41
N ARG A 72 -7.27 30.48 -29.26
CA ARG A 72 -7.85 30.14 -27.95
C ARG A 72 -8.09 31.37 -27.12
N ALA A 73 -9.21 31.42 -26.39
CA ALA A 73 -9.48 32.45 -25.39
C ALA A 73 -9.09 31.95 -23.99
N THR A 74 -8.35 32.77 -23.25
CA THR A 74 -7.86 32.44 -21.89
C THR A 74 -8.20 33.57 -20.93
N VAL A 75 -8.62 33.22 -19.72
CA VAL A 75 -8.89 34.17 -18.62
C VAL A 75 -8.41 33.58 -17.29
N ASP A 76 -7.90 34.42 -16.40
CA ASP A 76 -7.55 34.05 -15.02
C ASP A 76 -8.35 34.88 -14.01
N THR A 77 -9.29 34.23 -13.34
CA THR A 77 -10.20 34.87 -12.38
C THR A 77 -9.88 34.50 -10.92
N ARG A 78 -8.76 33.82 -10.64
CA ARG A 78 -8.44 33.32 -9.29
C ARG A 78 -8.25 34.43 -8.26
N GLY A 79 -7.80 35.62 -8.69
CA GLY A 79 -7.67 36.79 -7.85
C GLY A 79 -8.90 37.70 -7.81
N GLN A 80 -10.01 37.31 -8.44
CA GLN A 80 -11.18 38.17 -8.63
C GLN A 80 -12.29 37.85 -7.63
N THR A 81 -12.98 38.88 -7.16
CA THR A 81 -14.08 38.75 -6.19
C THR A 81 -15.42 38.36 -6.82
N SER A 82 -15.52 38.41 -8.15
CA SER A 82 -16.70 38.06 -8.95
C SER A 82 -16.31 37.30 -10.22
N GLY A 83 -17.25 36.55 -10.79
CA GLY A 83 -17.01 35.84 -12.04
C GLY A 83 -16.83 36.76 -13.24
N ARG A 84 -16.31 36.21 -14.34
CA ARG A 84 -16.23 36.86 -15.66
C ARG A 84 -17.13 36.14 -16.61
N TYR A 85 -18.16 36.85 -17.07
CA TYR A 85 -19.20 36.32 -17.93
C TYR A 85 -19.25 37.09 -19.24
N LEU A 86 -19.30 36.35 -20.34
CA LEU A 86 -19.41 36.88 -21.70
C LEU A 86 -20.68 36.36 -22.38
N THR A 87 -21.18 37.13 -23.32
CA THR A 87 -22.30 36.78 -24.20
C THR A 87 -22.00 37.24 -25.63
N LEU A 88 -22.73 36.70 -26.60
CA LEU A 88 -22.62 37.12 -28.00
C LEU A 88 -23.24 38.50 -28.24
N ASP A 89 -22.61 39.27 -29.13
CA ASP A 89 -23.07 40.57 -29.63
C ASP A 89 -22.72 40.73 -31.13
N PRO A 90 -23.71 40.69 -32.05
CA PRO A 90 -25.15 40.66 -31.80
C PRO A 90 -25.61 39.33 -31.15
N ARG A 91 -26.72 39.41 -30.42
CA ARG A 91 -27.35 38.26 -29.76
C ARG A 91 -27.67 37.15 -30.79
N LEU A 92 -27.31 35.91 -30.45
CA LEU A 92 -27.75 34.72 -31.18
C LEU A 92 -29.04 34.17 -30.57
N ASP A 93 -30.10 34.00 -31.35
CA ASP A 93 -31.31 33.33 -30.89
C ASP A 93 -31.23 31.82 -31.18
N LEU A 94 -31.21 31.02 -30.11
CA LEU A 94 -31.19 29.57 -30.22
C LEU A 94 -32.57 29.04 -30.62
N PRO A 95 -32.65 28.08 -31.57
CA PRO A 95 -33.92 27.46 -31.97
C PRO A 95 -34.48 26.56 -30.87
N GLU A 96 -35.63 25.92 -31.12
CA GLU A 96 -36.22 24.98 -30.15
C GLU A 96 -35.31 23.77 -29.89
N ASN A 97 -34.69 23.24 -30.95
CA ASN A 97 -33.79 22.09 -30.89
C ASN A 97 -32.38 22.50 -31.33
N TYR A 98 -31.40 22.42 -30.43
CA TYR A 98 -30.01 22.82 -30.68
C TYR A 98 -29.00 22.00 -29.89
N GLU A 99 -27.76 22.05 -30.35
CA GLU A 99 -26.58 21.58 -29.63
C GLU A 99 -25.56 22.71 -29.53
N VAL A 100 -24.99 22.91 -28.34
CA VAL A 100 -23.86 23.80 -28.09
C VAL A 100 -22.74 22.99 -27.47
N THR A 101 -21.57 22.98 -28.09
CA THR A 101 -20.38 22.27 -27.60
C THR A 101 -19.24 23.26 -27.38
N ALA A 102 -18.65 23.23 -26.19
CA ALA A 102 -17.48 24.00 -25.82
C ALA A 102 -16.29 23.08 -25.53
N ARG A 103 -15.15 23.31 -26.17
CA ARG A 103 -13.90 22.59 -25.86
C ARG A 103 -13.03 23.43 -24.93
N VAL A 104 -12.79 22.93 -23.73
CA VAL A 104 -12.26 23.70 -22.59
C VAL A 104 -11.13 22.94 -21.91
N ARG A 105 -10.17 23.69 -21.37
CA ARG A 105 -9.10 23.20 -20.51
C ARG A 105 -9.06 24.01 -19.22
N VAL A 106 -9.12 23.33 -18.08
CA VAL A 106 -8.94 23.97 -16.77
C VAL A 106 -7.45 24.03 -16.44
N GLU A 107 -6.88 25.22 -16.42
CA GLU A 107 -5.46 25.44 -16.15
C GLU A 107 -5.18 25.44 -14.64
N ALA A 108 -6.07 26.05 -13.84
CA ALA A 108 -5.96 26.10 -12.38
C ALA A 108 -7.30 26.47 -11.73
N THR A 109 -7.53 26.03 -10.49
CA THR A 109 -8.71 26.39 -9.68
C THR A 109 -8.29 27.07 -8.37
N GLY A 110 -9.17 27.89 -7.80
CA GLY A 110 -8.98 28.64 -6.55
C GLY A 110 -9.57 27.96 -5.32
N GLY A 111 -9.87 26.66 -5.38
CA GLY A 111 -10.50 25.87 -4.30
C GLY A 111 -11.92 25.39 -4.61
N ALA A 112 -12.60 24.83 -3.61
CA ALA A 112 -13.90 24.15 -3.78
C ALA A 112 -15.04 25.06 -4.27
N SER A 113 -14.97 26.37 -4.00
CA SER A 113 -15.95 27.36 -4.46
C SER A 113 -15.78 27.76 -5.93
N SER A 114 -14.72 27.28 -6.60
CA SER A 114 -14.48 27.60 -8.01
C SER A 114 -15.62 27.10 -8.89
N ARG A 115 -15.88 27.84 -9.97
CA ARG A 115 -16.70 27.38 -11.10
C ARG A 115 -15.82 27.51 -12.34
N PRO A 116 -14.97 26.49 -12.61
CA PRO A 116 -13.95 26.59 -13.64
C PRO A 116 -14.52 26.93 -15.01
N PHE A 117 -15.66 26.36 -15.37
CA PHE A 117 -16.37 26.74 -16.57
C PHE A 117 -17.87 26.67 -16.37
N ASN A 118 -18.56 27.69 -16.87
CA ASN A 118 -20.01 27.80 -16.89
C ASN A 118 -20.43 27.98 -18.36
N LEU A 119 -21.22 27.05 -18.89
CA LEU A 119 -21.88 27.22 -20.17
C LEU A 119 -23.35 27.56 -19.91
N ILE A 120 -23.76 28.74 -20.36
CA ILE A 120 -25.10 29.29 -20.17
C ILE A 120 -25.82 29.17 -21.51
N THR A 121 -26.99 28.53 -21.51
CA THR A 121 -27.87 28.48 -22.68
C THR A 121 -29.26 28.98 -22.29
N ASP A 122 -30.08 29.28 -23.31
CA ASP A 122 -31.41 29.89 -23.14
C ASP A 122 -31.38 31.19 -22.31
N TRP A 123 -30.28 31.96 -22.42
CA TRP A 123 -30.09 33.21 -21.68
C TRP A 123 -31.04 34.30 -22.22
N ALA A 124 -32.06 34.71 -21.44
CA ALA A 124 -33.05 35.68 -21.92
C ALA A 124 -32.55 37.12 -21.95
N ASP A 125 -31.94 37.55 -20.85
CA ASP A 125 -31.42 38.90 -20.70
C ASP A 125 -29.92 38.82 -20.39
N PRO A 126 -29.06 39.00 -21.40
CA PRO A 126 -27.61 38.98 -21.22
C PRO A 126 -27.07 40.17 -20.42
N ALA A 127 -27.90 41.18 -20.09
CA ALA A 127 -27.55 42.25 -19.17
C ALA A 127 -27.92 41.91 -17.72
N ASP A 128 -28.87 40.99 -17.51
CA ASP A 128 -29.26 40.50 -16.19
C ASP A 128 -28.76 39.06 -15.97
N VAL A 129 -27.61 38.95 -15.31
CA VAL A 129 -27.04 37.67 -14.85
C VAL A 129 -27.92 36.95 -13.82
N ARG A 130 -29.00 37.57 -13.32
CA ARG A 130 -29.97 37.03 -12.35
C ARG A 130 -31.31 36.64 -12.99
N ALA A 131 -31.52 36.95 -14.27
CA ALA A 131 -32.67 36.43 -15.00
C ALA A 131 -32.63 34.89 -14.99
N ALA A 132 -33.80 34.22 -15.05
CA ALA A 132 -33.97 32.78 -14.85
C ALA A 132 -33.30 31.87 -15.92
N ASN A 133 -31.99 32.01 -16.11
CA ASN A 133 -31.16 31.32 -17.11
C ASN A 133 -30.78 29.92 -16.61
N LEU A 134 -30.32 29.05 -17.50
CA LEU A 134 -29.81 27.74 -17.14
C LEU A 134 -28.30 27.70 -17.38
N ALA A 135 -27.52 27.37 -16.34
CA ALA A 135 -26.07 27.28 -16.43
C ALA A 135 -25.59 25.87 -16.04
N ALA A 136 -24.88 25.23 -16.96
CA ALA A 136 -24.09 24.02 -16.69
C ALA A 136 -22.74 24.44 -16.10
N GLN A 137 -22.54 24.18 -14.81
CA GLN A 137 -21.34 24.57 -14.08
C GLN A 137 -20.48 23.34 -13.80
N VAL A 138 -19.28 23.31 -14.40
CA VAL A 138 -18.26 22.31 -14.09
C VAL A 138 -17.78 22.55 -12.66
N MET A 139 -17.64 21.49 -11.88
CA MET A 139 -17.17 21.56 -10.50
C MET A 139 -15.71 21.11 -10.38
N PRO A 140 -14.91 21.72 -9.49
CA PRO A 140 -13.55 21.24 -9.22
C PRO A 140 -13.59 19.84 -8.60
N GLY A 141 -12.78 18.90 -9.10
CA GLY A 141 -12.69 17.53 -8.58
C GLY A 141 -13.67 16.51 -9.17
N GLY A 142 -14.41 16.88 -10.22
CA GLY A 142 -15.42 16.02 -10.85
C GLY A 142 -16.81 16.28 -10.27
N GLY A 143 -17.79 16.49 -11.16
CA GLY A 143 -19.14 16.90 -10.78
C GLY A 143 -19.72 17.95 -11.71
N ILE A 144 -21.05 18.05 -11.69
CA ILE A 144 -21.81 19.08 -12.39
C ILE A 144 -22.81 19.71 -11.42
N THR A 145 -22.94 21.03 -11.50
CA THR A 145 -24.09 21.74 -10.95
C THR A 145 -24.84 22.39 -12.10
N VAL A 146 -26.11 22.04 -12.27
CA VAL A 146 -27.02 22.76 -13.14
C VAL A 146 -27.81 23.73 -12.28
N ALA A 147 -27.58 25.03 -12.47
CA ALA A 147 -28.18 26.06 -11.63
C ALA A 147 -28.94 27.07 -12.48
N ARG A 148 -29.88 27.75 -11.82
CA ARG A 148 -30.37 29.05 -12.26
C ARG A 148 -29.49 30.11 -11.61
N PRO A 149 -28.67 30.88 -12.35
CA PRO A 149 -27.71 31.79 -11.76
C PRO A 149 -28.34 32.75 -10.72
N LEU A 150 -27.69 32.87 -9.55
CA LEU A 150 -27.95 33.85 -8.47
C LEU A 150 -29.34 33.85 -7.80
N ALA A 151 -30.26 32.96 -8.17
CA ALA A 151 -31.51 32.72 -7.41
C ALA A 151 -31.30 31.89 -6.13
N THR A 152 -30.06 31.53 -5.80
CA THR A 152 -29.69 30.44 -4.85
C THR A 152 -30.30 29.07 -5.18
N THR A 153 -31.01 28.95 -6.31
CA THR A 153 -31.73 27.74 -6.71
C THR A 153 -30.86 26.86 -7.61
N THR A 154 -30.29 25.84 -7.01
CA THR A 154 -29.72 24.71 -7.74
C THR A 154 -30.86 23.90 -8.34
N VAL A 155 -30.81 23.64 -9.65
CA VAL A 155 -31.80 22.76 -10.32
C VAL A 155 -31.45 21.31 -10.03
N CYS A 156 -30.19 20.96 -10.22
CA CYS A 156 -29.60 19.73 -9.71
C CYS A 156 -28.10 19.90 -9.51
N SER A 157 -27.53 19.07 -8.64
CA SER A 157 -26.09 18.92 -8.50
C SER A 157 -25.79 17.44 -8.30
N GLY A 158 -24.73 16.95 -8.92
CA GLY A 158 -24.40 15.53 -8.87
C GLY A 158 -22.97 15.25 -9.32
N PRO A 159 -22.54 13.99 -9.19
CA PRO A 159 -21.24 13.56 -9.68
C PRO A 159 -21.16 13.70 -11.21
N GLY A 160 -19.94 13.69 -11.72
CA GLY A 160 -19.63 13.73 -13.14
C GLY A 160 -18.18 13.24 -13.34
N PRO A 161 -17.75 13.01 -14.58
CA PRO A 161 -16.38 12.64 -14.89
C PRO A 161 -15.39 13.63 -14.24
N LEU A 162 -14.26 13.11 -13.78
CA LEU A 162 -13.17 13.95 -13.28
C LEU A 162 -12.60 14.77 -14.44
N VAL A 163 -12.65 16.10 -14.32
CA VAL A 163 -11.94 17.00 -15.23
C VAL A 163 -10.52 17.18 -14.71
N VAL A 164 -9.56 16.53 -15.38
CA VAL A 164 -8.13 16.60 -15.05
C VAL A 164 -7.61 17.99 -15.40
N GLN A 165 -6.88 18.62 -14.47
CA GLN A 165 -6.26 19.92 -14.72
C GLN A 165 -5.18 19.78 -15.80
N GLY A 166 -5.19 20.67 -16.79
CA GLY A 166 -4.27 20.62 -17.93
C GLY A 166 -4.80 19.85 -19.15
N ASP A 167 -5.88 19.07 -19.00
CA ASP A 167 -6.46 18.31 -20.11
C ASP A 167 -7.63 19.06 -20.78
N TRP A 168 -7.79 18.79 -22.07
CA TRP A 168 -8.93 19.26 -22.86
C TRP A 168 -10.12 18.32 -22.68
N PHE A 169 -11.29 18.89 -22.45
CA PHE A 169 -12.57 18.16 -22.45
C PHE A 169 -13.63 18.96 -23.19
N ASP A 170 -14.64 18.25 -23.67
CA ASP A 170 -15.81 18.85 -24.30
C ASP A 170 -16.95 18.94 -23.27
N LEU A 171 -17.58 20.10 -23.16
CA LEU A 171 -18.85 20.30 -22.46
C LEU A 171 -19.93 20.53 -23.51
N THR A 172 -20.88 19.61 -23.62
CA THR A 172 -21.96 19.66 -24.60
C THR A 172 -23.30 19.88 -23.91
N VAL A 173 -24.09 20.81 -24.43
CA VAL A 173 -25.46 21.09 -24.01
C VAL A 173 -26.38 20.87 -25.20
N ARG A 174 -27.29 19.89 -25.10
CA ARG A 174 -28.32 19.62 -26.12
C ARG A 174 -29.69 19.97 -25.57
N ARG A 175 -30.52 20.62 -26.37
CA ARG A 175 -31.93 20.87 -26.06
C ARG A 175 -32.82 20.22 -27.10
N ALA A 176 -33.80 19.45 -26.64
CA ALA A 176 -34.92 18.96 -27.44
C ALA A 176 -36.10 18.55 -26.54
N ARG A 177 -37.33 18.59 -27.07
CA ARG A 177 -38.57 18.17 -26.34
C ARG A 177 -38.74 18.84 -24.97
N GLY A 178 -38.32 20.09 -24.83
CA GLY A 178 -38.38 20.79 -23.53
C GLY A 178 -37.43 20.24 -22.45
N VAL A 179 -36.42 19.46 -22.82
CA VAL A 179 -35.39 18.93 -21.91
C VAL A 179 -34.00 19.41 -22.38
N VAL A 180 -33.17 19.83 -21.43
CA VAL A 180 -31.75 20.15 -21.63
C VAL A 180 -30.90 19.02 -21.07
N VAL A 181 -30.04 18.46 -21.89
CA VAL A 181 -29.03 17.46 -21.53
C VAL A 181 -27.66 18.13 -21.47
N VAL A 182 -26.90 17.83 -20.40
CA VAL A 182 -25.51 18.27 -20.23
C VAL A 182 -24.60 17.04 -20.25
N GLU A 183 -23.53 17.12 -21.02
CA GLU A 183 -22.53 16.05 -21.15
C GLU A 183 -21.13 16.62 -20.92
N ILE A 184 -20.29 15.87 -20.21
CA ILE A 184 -18.87 16.16 -20.02
C ILE A 184 -18.09 15.02 -20.66
N ALA A 185 -17.20 15.31 -21.61
CA ALA A 185 -16.43 14.30 -22.35
C ALA A 185 -17.32 13.20 -22.98
N GLY A 186 -18.52 13.57 -23.46
CA GLY A 186 -19.49 12.66 -24.06
C GLY A 186 -20.33 11.85 -23.07
N GLU A 187 -20.06 11.95 -21.76
CA GLU A 187 -20.83 11.30 -20.71
C GLU A 187 -21.97 12.20 -20.24
N ARG A 188 -23.21 11.70 -20.23
CA ARG A 188 -24.37 12.44 -19.74
C ARG A 188 -24.33 12.65 -18.24
N VAL A 189 -24.16 13.89 -17.82
CA VAL A 189 -24.07 14.27 -16.40
C VAL A 189 -25.34 14.89 -15.83
N ALA A 190 -26.19 15.48 -16.68
CA ALA A 190 -27.47 16.01 -16.26
C ALA A 190 -28.53 15.95 -17.36
N SER A 191 -29.80 15.84 -16.95
CA SER A 191 -30.96 16.14 -17.79
C SER A 191 -32.02 16.91 -16.99
N VAL A 192 -32.32 18.14 -17.40
CA VAL A 192 -33.20 19.06 -16.66
C VAL A 192 -34.29 19.64 -17.56
N ALA A 193 -35.37 20.15 -16.97
CA ALA A 193 -36.39 20.85 -17.74
C ALA A 193 -35.79 22.09 -18.41
N ALA A 194 -36.01 22.22 -19.72
CA ALA A 194 -35.68 23.44 -20.45
C ALA A 194 -36.61 24.58 -20.03
N ARG A 195 -36.16 25.81 -20.27
CA ARG A 195 -37.00 26.98 -20.09
C ARG A 195 -37.93 27.17 -21.30
N GLU A 196 -39.07 27.81 -21.08
CA GLU A 196 -39.93 28.34 -22.14
C GLU A 196 -39.31 29.58 -22.83
N GLY A 197 -39.40 29.62 -24.16
CA GLY A 197 -38.85 30.70 -24.99
C GLY A 197 -37.48 30.40 -25.61
N SER A 198 -36.99 31.32 -26.45
CA SER A 198 -35.64 31.31 -27.00
C SER A 198 -34.71 32.23 -26.18
N GLY A 199 -33.42 31.90 -26.15
CA GLY A 199 -32.39 32.70 -25.50
C GLY A 199 -31.05 32.56 -26.24
N THR A 200 -30.02 33.21 -25.69
CA THR A 200 -28.68 33.20 -26.27
C THR A 200 -27.69 32.35 -25.46
N ILE A 201 -26.44 32.32 -25.92
CA ILE A 201 -25.33 31.60 -25.28
C ILE A 201 -24.49 32.57 -24.46
N GLY A 202 -24.08 32.12 -23.28
CA GLY A 202 -23.06 32.78 -22.48
C GLY A 202 -22.00 31.80 -21.98
N ILE A 203 -20.83 32.33 -21.66
CA ILE A 203 -19.77 31.61 -20.97
C ILE A 203 -19.35 32.35 -19.71
N GLY A 204 -18.92 31.61 -18.69
CA GLY A 204 -18.57 32.18 -17.39
C GLY A 204 -17.45 31.45 -16.69
N VAL A 205 -16.61 32.19 -15.96
CA VAL A 205 -15.48 31.64 -15.19
C VAL A 205 -15.44 32.32 -13.82
N TYR A 206 -15.28 31.54 -12.75
CA TYR A 206 -15.14 32.06 -11.40
C TYR A 206 -14.08 31.31 -10.58
N LEU A 207 -13.18 32.05 -9.95
CA LEU A 207 -12.04 31.55 -9.17
C LEU A 207 -11.23 30.48 -9.90
N ALA A 208 -11.05 30.63 -11.21
CA ALA A 208 -10.30 29.68 -12.02
C ALA A 208 -9.56 30.36 -13.17
N LYS A 209 -8.52 29.68 -13.64
CA LYS A 209 -7.85 29.96 -14.91
C LYS A 209 -8.25 28.87 -15.90
N ILE A 210 -8.72 29.26 -17.07
CA ILE A 210 -9.09 28.32 -18.14
C ILE A 210 -8.63 28.80 -19.51
N SER A 211 -8.58 27.87 -20.45
CA SER A 211 -8.50 28.14 -21.87
C SER A 211 -9.69 27.48 -22.59
N ILE A 212 -10.23 28.17 -23.59
CA ILE A 212 -11.32 27.71 -24.46
C ILE A 212 -10.78 27.65 -25.88
N ASP A 213 -10.86 26.49 -26.49
CA ASP A 213 -10.40 26.25 -27.87
C ASP A 213 -11.49 26.59 -28.87
N SER A 214 -12.72 26.11 -28.62
CA SER A 214 -13.84 26.43 -29.49
C SER A 214 -15.19 26.39 -28.76
N LEU A 215 -16.15 27.14 -29.32
CA LEU A 215 -17.56 27.06 -28.99
C LEU A 215 -18.36 26.96 -30.30
N VAL A 216 -19.12 25.89 -30.47
CA VAL A 216 -19.90 25.61 -31.69
C VAL A 216 -21.35 25.41 -31.32
N ALA A 217 -22.26 26.15 -31.97
CA ALA A 217 -23.70 25.96 -31.84
C ALA A 217 -24.29 25.48 -33.18
N ARG A 218 -25.18 24.49 -33.14
CA ARG A 218 -25.84 23.90 -34.31
C ARG A 218 -27.33 23.70 -34.08
N THR A 219 -28.13 23.74 -35.14
CA THR A 219 -29.49 23.21 -35.09
C THR A 219 -29.47 21.70 -34.86
N LEU A 220 -30.53 21.16 -34.25
CA LEU A 220 -30.77 19.72 -34.18
C LEU A 220 -31.97 19.36 -35.08
N PRO A 221 -31.74 18.97 -36.36
CA PRO A 221 -32.81 18.71 -37.32
C PRO A 221 -33.62 17.46 -36.97
N GLN A 222 -33.01 16.53 -36.22
CA GLN A 222 -33.66 15.34 -35.67
C GLN A 222 -33.28 15.22 -34.20
N ILE A 223 -34.25 14.79 -33.39
CA ILE A 223 -34.03 14.56 -31.96
C ILE A 223 -33.24 13.27 -31.81
N PRO A 224 -32.04 13.28 -31.18
CA PRO A 224 -31.25 12.08 -30.95
C PRO A 224 -32.07 11.00 -30.23
N SER A 225 -31.90 9.73 -30.62
CA SER A 225 -32.65 8.61 -30.04
C SER A 225 -32.36 8.41 -28.54
N ASP A 226 -31.19 8.83 -28.08
CA ASP A 226 -30.75 8.80 -26.69
C ASP A 226 -31.24 10.02 -25.88
N HIS A 227 -31.79 11.05 -26.53
CA HIS A 227 -32.27 12.25 -25.84
C HIS A 227 -33.52 11.92 -24.99
N PRO A 228 -33.49 12.17 -23.67
CA PRO A 228 -34.58 11.79 -22.78
C PRO A 228 -35.85 12.59 -23.08
N ALA A 229 -37.00 11.96 -22.85
CA ALA A 229 -38.32 12.59 -22.97
C ALA A 229 -38.75 13.35 -21.71
N GLN A 230 -38.07 13.12 -20.58
CA GLN A 230 -38.35 13.75 -19.28
C GLN A 230 -37.04 14.13 -18.58
N PRO A 231 -37.02 15.18 -17.73
CA PRO A 231 -35.88 15.51 -16.88
C PRO A 231 -35.53 14.37 -15.92
N GLY A 232 -34.23 14.12 -15.71
CA GLY A 232 -33.69 13.06 -14.84
C GLY A 232 -32.75 13.55 -13.74
N GLY A 233 -32.53 14.86 -13.63
CA GLY A 233 -31.62 15.46 -12.65
C GLY A 233 -30.14 15.25 -12.99
N CYS A 234 -29.28 15.32 -11.97
CA CYS A 234 -27.83 15.16 -12.10
C CYS A 234 -27.43 13.83 -11.41
N SER A 235 -27.48 12.72 -12.15
CA SER A 235 -27.45 11.35 -11.58
C SER A 235 -26.38 10.44 -12.21
N TRP A 236 -25.27 11.01 -12.70
CA TRP A 236 -24.22 10.26 -13.37
C TRP A 236 -23.55 9.18 -12.50
N SER A 237 -23.18 8.08 -13.13
CA SER A 237 -22.29 7.05 -12.59
C SER A 237 -21.42 6.50 -13.71
N ALA A 238 -20.12 6.34 -13.47
CA ALA A 238 -19.24 5.69 -14.43
C ALA A 238 -19.77 4.30 -14.83
N ALA A 239 -19.62 3.93 -16.11
CA ALA A 239 -19.95 2.58 -16.57
C ALA A 239 -19.14 1.54 -15.77
N ALA A 240 -19.83 0.59 -15.13
CA ALA A 240 -19.18 -0.40 -14.29
C ALA A 240 -18.32 -1.35 -15.16
N LYS A 241 -17.02 -1.40 -14.92
CA LYS A 241 -16.16 -2.50 -15.40
C LYS A 241 -16.66 -3.80 -14.78
N LEU A 242 -16.81 -4.85 -15.59
CA LEU A 242 -17.31 -6.16 -15.15
C LEU A 242 -16.19 -7.16 -14.84
N VAL A 243 -14.93 -6.76 -15.06
CA VAL A 243 -13.72 -7.52 -14.74
C VAL A 243 -12.89 -6.67 -13.77
N MET A 244 -12.85 -7.08 -12.51
CA MET A 244 -12.24 -6.35 -11.40
C MET A 244 -10.87 -6.94 -11.10
N VAL A 245 -9.89 -6.05 -11.01
CA VAL A 245 -8.48 -6.35 -10.74
C VAL A 245 -8.00 -5.47 -9.61
N ASN A 246 -6.86 -5.82 -9.01
CA ASN A 246 -6.03 -4.82 -8.37
C ASN A 246 -5.61 -3.80 -9.46
N GLN A 247 -6.14 -2.58 -9.38
CA GLN A 247 -5.94 -1.59 -10.45
C GLN A 247 -4.49 -1.17 -10.58
N SER A 248 -3.74 -1.13 -9.46
CA SER A 248 -2.33 -0.80 -9.53
C SER A 248 -1.53 -1.93 -10.16
N GLY A 249 -1.65 -3.14 -9.60
CA GLY A 249 -0.87 -4.29 -10.06
C GLY A 249 -0.58 -5.31 -8.99
N TYR A 250 0.28 -6.26 -9.34
CA TYR A 250 0.54 -7.44 -8.53
C TYR A 250 2.03 -7.69 -8.36
N ASP A 251 2.39 -8.30 -7.24
CA ASP A 251 3.76 -8.78 -7.05
C ASP A 251 4.04 -9.98 -7.97
N LEU A 252 5.24 -9.99 -8.54
CA LEU A 252 5.68 -11.00 -9.52
C LEU A 252 5.50 -12.42 -8.98
N GLU A 253 5.96 -12.70 -7.77
CA GLU A 253 5.88 -14.04 -7.16
C GLU A 253 4.58 -14.31 -6.39
N GLY A 254 3.73 -13.30 -6.19
CA GLY A 254 2.53 -13.40 -5.35
C GLY A 254 1.30 -14.00 -6.06
N PRO A 255 0.22 -14.30 -5.31
CA PRO A 255 -1.09 -14.60 -5.88
C PRO A 255 -1.58 -13.50 -6.83
N LYS A 256 -2.17 -13.88 -7.95
CA LYS A 256 -2.71 -12.97 -8.98
C LYS A 256 -4.08 -13.45 -9.44
N ARG A 257 -5.12 -12.73 -9.04
CA ARG A 257 -6.51 -13.09 -9.36
C ARG A 257 -7.31 -11.86 -9.77
N PHE A 258 -8.24 -12.07 -10.69
CA PHE A 258 -9.29 -11.10 -11.00
C PHE A 258 -10.66 -11.71 -10.71
N THR A 259 -11.67 -10.85 -10.60
CA THR A 259 -13.05 -11.28 -10.40
C THR A 259 -13.92 -10.79 -11.56
N ALA A 260 -14.71 -11.68 -12.16
CA ALA A 260 -15.68 -11.39 -13.20
C ALA A 260 -17.05 -11.96 -12.79
N PRO A 261 -17.83 -11.24 -11.95
CA PRO A 261 -19.00 -11.80 -11.28
C PRO A 261 -20.13 -12.26 -12.21
N LYS A 262 -20.13 -11.80 -13.47
CA LYS A 262 -21.14 -12.12 -14.49
C LYS A 262 -20.66 -13.13 -15.53
N ALA A 263 -19.39 -13.53 -15.50
CA ALA A 263 -18.87 -14.53 -16.41
C ALA A 263 -19.36 -15.93 -15.99
N ALA A 264 -19.67 -16.77 -16.98
CA ALA A 264 -19.99 -18.17 -16.72
C ALA A 264 -18.73 -18.96 -16.35
N ASP A 265 -18.90 -20.05 -15.61
CA ASP A 265 -17.80 -20.96 -15.35
C ASP A 265 -17.29 -21.59 -16.66
N GLY A 266 -15.97 -21.66 -16.80
CA GLY A 266 -15.31 -22.11 -18.02
C GLY A 266 -15.14 -21.03 -19.08
N THR A 267 -15.67 -19.80 -18.90
CA THR A 267 -15.42 -18.69 -19.82
C THR A 267 -13.93 -18.42 -19.93
N ALA A 268 -13.42 -18.35 -21.16
CA ALA A 268 -12.01 -18.08 -21.42
C ALA A 268 -11.66 -16.63 -21.06
N PHE A 269 -10.44 -16.44 -20.56
CA PHE A 269 -9.84 -15.13 -20.42
C PHE A 269 -8.42 -15.11 -20.98
N THR A 270 -7.97 -13.93 -21.37
CA THR A 270 -6.58 -13.67 -21.74
C THR A 270 -6.03 -12.51 -20.92
N VAL A 271 -4.72 -12.54 -20.64
CA VAL A 271 -3.97 -11.36 -20.24
C VAL A 271 -3.22 -10.88 -21.46
N VAL A 272 -3.45 -9.64 -21.85
CA VAL A 272 -2.82 -8.98 -22.99
C VAL A 272 -1.91 -7.86 -22.53
N ASP A 273 -0.87 -7.55 -23.31
CA ASP A 273 -0.03 -6.36 -23.13
C ASP A 273 -0.64 -5.12 -23.81
N GLU A 274 0.10 -4.01 -23.80
CA GLU A 274 -0.28 -2.73 -24.42
C GLU A 274 -0.58 -2.84 -25.93
N ASP A 275 0.16 -3.71 -26.64
CA ASP A 275 -0.03 -3.96 -28.07
C ASP A 275 -1.23 -4.89 -28.35
N GLY A 276 -1.88 -5.42 -27.31
CA GLY A 276 -2.97 -6.37 -27.39
C GLY A 276 -2.51 -7.81 -27.65
N ALA A 277 -1.21 -8.10 -27.55
CA ALA A 277 -0.68 -9.44 -27.70
C ALA A 277 -0.99 -10.28 -26.45
N VAL A 278 -1.49 -11.49 -26.66
CA VAL A 278 -1.81 -12.43 -25.58
C VAL A 278 -0.51 -12.93 -24.94
N ARG A 279 -0.34 -12.66 -23.65
CA ARG A 279 0.81 -13.11 -22.84
C ARG A 279 0.47 -14.25 -21.90
N PHE A 280 -0.81 -14.39 -21.54
CA PHE A 280 -1.31 -15.50 -20.73
C PHE A 280 -2.77 -15.81 -21.08
N SER A 281 -3.23 -17.02 -20.82
CA SER A 281 -4.62 -17.41 -20.99
C SER A 281 -5.06 -18.38 -19.90
N GLY A 282 -6.36 -18.38 -19.61
CA GLY A 282 -6.96 -19.27 -18.63
C GLY A 282 -8.48 -19.31 -18.76
N ALA A 283 -9.13 -19.85 -17.73
CA ALA A 283 -10.59 -19.91 -17.66
C ALA A 283 -11.09 -19.44 -16.29
N VAL A 284 -12.25 -18.78 -16.29
CA VAL A 284 -12.95 -18.34 -15.08
C VAL A 284 -13.58 -19.54 -14.37
N ARG A 285 -13.47 -19.59 -13.04
CA ARG A 285 -14.12 -20.58 -12.17
C ARG A 285 -14.69 -19.89 -10.93
N GLY A 286 -15.96 -20.11 -10.62
CA GLY A 286 -16.65 -19.42 -9.53
C GLY A 286 -16.64 -17.90 -9.67
N GLY A 287 -16.62 -17.37 -10.90
CA GLY A 287 -16.46 -15.93 -11.17
C GLY A 287 -15.05 -15.38 -10.91
N VAL A 288 -14.04 -16.23 -10.70
CA VAL A 288 -12.64 -15.84 -10.46
C VAL A 288 -11.75 -16.38 -11.57
N GLY A 289 -10.85 -15.55 -12.10
CA GLY A 289 -9.75 -16.01 -12.94
C GLY A 289 -8.43 -15.91 -12.20
N ASP A 290 -7.64 -16.98 -12.25
CA ASP A 290 -6.34 -17.08 -11.59
C ASP A 290 -5.24 -17.10 -12.66
N PHE A 291 -4.34 -16.12 -12.57
CA PHE A 291 -3.15 -16.00 -13.41
C PHE A 291 -1.88 -15.92 -12.56
N THR A 292 -1.91 -16.55 -11.38
CA THR A 292 -0.77 -16.68 -10.46
C THR A 292 0.41 -17.37 -11.11
N ALA A 293 0.26 -18.14 -12.20
CA ALA A 293 1.39 -18.71 -12.93
C ALA A 293 2.09 -17.71 -13.89
N PHE A 294 1.48 -16.55 -14.18
CA PHE A 294 2.04 -15.58 -15.10
C PHE A 294 3.22 -14.84 -14.45
N ARG A 295 4.41 -14.93 -15.07
CA ARG A 295 5.68 -14.31 -14.63
C ARG A 295 6.29 -13.56 -15.80
N PRO A 296 5.76 -12.38 -16.17
CA PRO A 296 6.33 -11.62 -17.27
C PRO A 296 7.72 -11.07 -16.92
N ALA A 297 8.55 -10.85 -17.96
CA ALA A 297 9.83 -10.17 -17.81
C ALA A 297 9.66 -8.63 -17.71
N ASP A 298 8.72 -8.07 -18.46
CA ASP A 298 8.38 -6.65 -18.42
C ASP A 298 7.29 -6.37 -17.39
N ALA A 299 7.24 -5.14 -16.88
CA ALA A 299 6.30 -4.79 -15.82
C ALA A 299 4.85 -4.54 -16.30
N GLY A 300 4.61 -4.50 -17.61
CA GLY A 300 3.33 -4.13 -18.21
C GLY A 300 3.37 -2.77 -18.93
N PRO A 301 2.22 -2.15 -19.21
CA PRO A 301 0.90 -2.47 -18.65
C PRO A 301 0.28 -3.76 -19.19
N TYR A 302 -0.54 -4.42 -18.37
CA TYR A 302 -1.33 -5.60 -18.72
C TYR A 302 -2.81 -5.37 -18.52
N ARG A 303 -3.63 -6.09 -19.29
CA ARG A 303 -5.10 -6.06 -19.18
C ARG A 303 -5.68 -7.47 -19.25
N VAL A 304 -6.68 -7.76 -18.42
CA VAL A 304 -7.48 -8.98 -18.54
C VAL A 304 -8.63 -8.72 -19.52
N VAL A 305 -8.82 -9.62 -20.48
CA VAL A 305 -9.98 -9.67 -21.37
C VAL A 305 -10.74 -10.96 -21.10
N VAL A 306 -12.02 -10.84 -20.78
CA VAL A 306 -12.92 -11.98 -20.55
C VAL A 306 -13.98 -11.98 -21.64
N GLU A 307 -14.11 -13.11 -22.32
CA GLU A 307 -15.08 -13.25 -23.41
C GLU A 307 -16.51 -12.93 -22.94
N GLY A 308 -17.19 -12.03 -23.66
CA GLY A 308 -18.56 -11.59 -23.33
C GLY A 308 -18.70 -10.70 -22.09
N SER A 309 -17.65 -10.52 -21.28
CA SER A 309 -17.68 -9.68 -20.06
C SER A 309 -16.86 -8.39 -20.18
N GLY A 310 -16.07 -8.24 -21.24
CA GLY A 310 -15.27 -7.05 -21.51
C GLY A 310 -13.87 -7.14 -20.91
N SER A 311 -13.29 -6.00 -20.55
CA SER A 311 -11.90 -5.91 -20.10
C SER A 311 -11.76 -5.19 -18.76
N SER A 312 -10.68 -5.50 -18.06
CA SER A 312 -10.29 -4.82 -16.81
C SER A 312 -9.74 -3.41 -17.08
N PHE A 313 -9.40 -2.71 -15.99
CA PHE A 313 -8.39 -1.65 -16.02
C PHE A 313 -7.00 -2.23 -16.32
N ASP A 314 -6.06 -1.36 -16.69
CA ASP A 314 -4.67 -1.75 -16.88
C ASP A 314 -4.01 -1.92 -15.51
N PHE A 315 -3.00 -2.78 -15.44
CA PHE A 315 -2.28 -3.06 -14.19
C PHE A 315 -0.84 -3.50 -14.46
N GLY A 316 0.04 -3.30 -13.48
CA GLY A 316 1.42 -3.77 -13.53
C GLY A 316 1.63 -5.15 -12.92
N ILE A 317 2.74 -5.81 -13.26
CA ILE A 317 3.26 -6.97 -12.55
C ILE A 317 4.76 -6.80 -12.39
N GLY A 318 5.28 -6.76 -11.17
CA GLY A 318 6.72 -6.57 -10.97
C GLY A 318 7.22 -7.07 -9.62
N PRO A 319 8.55 -7.11 -9.43
CA PRO A 319 9.13 -7.41 -8.12
C PRO A 319 8.68 -6.33 -7.13
N ALA A 320 8.21 -6.74 -5.95
CA ALA A 320 7.80 -5.84 -4.88
C ALA A 320 6.77 -4.74 -5.29
N TRP A 321 5.95 -4.97 -6.32
CA TRP A 321 4.98 -4.00 -6.84
C TRP A 321 4.11 -3.36 -5.75
N THR A 322 3.57 -4.18 -4.83
CA THR A 322 2.74 -3.68 -3.72
C THR A 322 3.48 -2.64 -2.88
N PHE A 323 4.78 -2.84 -2.65
CA PHE A 323 5.59 -1.98 -1.81
C PHE A 323 6.03 -0.71 -2.52
N ARG A 324 6.39 -0.82 -3.82
CA ARG A 324 6.66 0.33 -4.70
C ARG A 324 5.55 1.36 -4.62
N VAL A 325 4.30 0.92 -4.72
CA VAL A 325 3.16 1.85 -4.74
C VAL A 325 2.70 2.29 -3.35
N ALA A 326 3.07 1.57 -2.29
CA ALA A 326 2.53 1.79 -0.95
C ALA A 326 3.50 2.44 0.06
N TYR A 327 4.79 2.07 0.10
CA TYR A 327 5.69 2.49 1.18
C TYR A 327 5.84 4.00 1.27
N ARG A 328 6.11 4.67 0.15
CA ARG A 328 6.23 6.13 0.14
C ARG A 328 4.92 6.80 0.57
N ARG A 329 3.78 6.28 0.12
CA ARG A 329 2.44 6.81 0.49
C ARG A 329 2.12 6.61 1.96
N ALA A 330 2.53 5.50 2.56
CA ALA A 330 2.42 5.27 4.00
C ALA A 330 3.20 6.33 4.79
N ILE A 331 4.45 6.61 4.42
CA ILE A 331 5.28 7.62 5.10
C ILE A 331 4.78 9.05 4.85
N GLU A 332 4.39 9.38 3.62
CA GLU A 332 3.80 10.69 3.29
C GLU A 332 2.50 10.95 4.06
N PHE A 333 1.67 9.92 4.21
CA PHE A 333 0.46 10.00 5.03
C PHE A 333 0.80 10.30 6.49
N MET A 334 1.65 9.47 7.11
CA MET A 334 1.99 9.63 8.53
C MET A 334 2.71 10.95 8.78
N SER A 335 3.54 11.44 7.85
CA SER A 335 4.20 12.75 7.99
C SER A 335 3.22 13.91 7.83
N GLY A 336 2.31 13.84 6.84
CA GLY A 336 1.32 14.89 6.55
C GLY A 336 0.18 15.00 7.57
N THR A 337 -0.09 13.95 8.34
CA THR A 337 -1.16 13.88 9.34
C THR A 337 -0.73 14.24 10.76
N ARG A 338 0.55 14.54 11.01
CA ARG A 338 1.00 14.94 12.36
C ARG A 338 0.23 16.12 12.91
N CYS A 339 -0.04 16.08 14.21
CA CYS A 339 -0.59 17.20 14.95
C CYS A 339 0.32 18.43 14.80
N TYR A 340 -0.30 19.61 14.80
CA TYR A 340 0.40 20.90 14.64
C TYR A 340 1.33 20.94 13.41
N PHE A 341 1.07 20.11 12.41
CA PHE A 341 1.87 19.97 11.19
C PHE A 341 3.36 19.71 11.46
N GLY A 342 3.67 19.01 12.56
CA GLY A 342 5.03 18.64 12.96
C GLY A 342 5.77 19.69 13.79
N ASP A 343 5.13 20.80 14.17
CA ASP A 343 5.69 21.79 15.10
C ASP A 343 5.31 21.46 16.55
N ALA A 344 6.20 20.75 17.24
CA ALA A 344 6.08 20.41 18.65
C ALA A 344 6.19 21.65 19.57
N GLY A 345 6.82 22.74 19.11
CA GLY A 345 7.05 23.93 19.93
C GLY A 345 5.80 24.77 20.19
N VAL A 346 4.75 24.56 19.39
CA VAL A 346 3.41 25.16 19.59
C VAL A 346 2.39 24.13 20.10
N SER A 347 2.86 22.96 20.53
CA SER A 347 2.02 21.93 21.12
C SER A 347 1.59 22.36 22.53
N TRP A 348 0.33 22.72 22.68
CA TRP A 348 -0.34 22.83 23.98
C TRP A 348 -1.03 21.48 24.19
N ALA A 349 -0.33 20.49 24.76
CA ALA A 349 -0.87 19.15 24.98
C ALA A 349 -2.34 19.22 25.48
N GLY A 350 -3.29 18.78 24.64
CA GLY A 350 -4.68 19.20 24.72
C GLY A 350 -5.52 18.83 23.49
N PHE A 351 -6.78 18.47 23.70
CA PHE A 351 -7.75 18.28 22.60
C PHE A 351 -7.97 19.60 21.86
N ASN A 352 -7.36 19.75 20.68
CA ASN A 352 -7.60 20.89 19.79
C ASN A 352 -8.16 20.38 18.47
N ALA A 353 -9.48 20.51 18.31
CA ALA A 353 -10.22 20.04 17.14
C ALA A 353 -9.72 20.58 15.78
N SER A 354 -8.98 21.70 15.76
CA SER A 354 -8.46 22.28 14.52
C SER A 354 -7.00 21.95 14.22
N GLN A 355 -6.24 21.38 15.16
CA GLN A 355 -4.79 21.16 15.00
C GLN A 355 -4.32 19.76 15.39
N CYS A 356 -5.07 19.05 16.22
CA CYS A 356 -4.72 17.70 16.69
C CYS A 356 -5.92 16.76 16.88
N GLY A 357 -7.14 17.30 16.84
CA GLY A 357 -8.35 16.51 16.97
C GLY A 357 -8.55 15.91 18.35
N TRP A 358 -8.86 14.60 18.37
CA TRP A 358 -9.00 13.74 19.56
C TRP A 358 -7.71 12.99 19.93
N SER A 359 -6.56 13.44 19.43
CA SER A 359 -5.25 12.83 19.67
C SER A 359 -4.28 13.80 20.34
N VAL A 360 -3.07 13.32 20.61
CA VAL A 360 -1.91 14.10 21.04
C VAL A 360 -0.78 14.10 19.99
N MET A 361 -0.84 13.23 18.97
CA MET A 361 0.26 12.97 18.04
C MET A 361 -0.17 12.99 16.56
N TRP A 362 -1.18 12.24 16.13
CA TRP A 362 -1.66 12.33 14.74
C TRP A 362 -3.07 12.89 14.70
N ARG A 363 -3.35 13.79 13.75
CA ARG A 363 -4.67 14.39 13.59
C ARG A 363 -5.70 13.28 13.34
N ASP A 364 -6.82 13.37 14.05
CA ASP A 364 -7.86 12.34 14.11
C ASP A 364 -7.44 10.99 14.69
N GLY A 365 -6.25 10.89 15.29
CA GLY A 365 -5.85 9.71 16.05
C GLY A 365 -6.66 9.52 17.32
N ASP A 366 -6.51 8.33 17.88
CA ASP A 366 -7.10 7.92 19.14
C ASP A 366 -6.09 7.03 19.90
N THR A 367 -6.39 6.72 21.15
CA THR A 367 -5.63 5.79 22.01
C THR A 367 -5.36 4.44 21.34
N TYR A 368 -6.31 3.92 20.55
CA TYR A 368 -6.27 2.63 19.86
C TYR A 368 -5.91 2.73 18.36
N SER A 369 -5.22 3.79 17.95
CA SER A 369 -4.75 3.95 16.57
C SER A 369 -3.40 3.26 16.31
N PHE A 370 -2.60 2.94 17.33
CA PHE A 370 -1.32 2.19 17.28
C PHE A 370 -0.30 2.73 16.27
N GLU A 371 -0.14 4.04 16.20
CA GLU A 371 0.74 4.73 15.25
C GLU A 371 2.22 4.39 15.44
N ILE A 372 2.75 4.47 16.67
CA ILE A 372 4.16 4.17 16.93
C ILE A 372 4.47 2.69 16.70
N PRO A 373 3.71 1.72 17.23
CA PRO A 373 3.99 0.31 17.00
C PRO A 373 4.01 -0.06 15.52
N THR A 374 3.09 0.48 14.71
CA THR A 374 3.02 0.14 13.29
C THR A 374 4.12 0.79 12.45
N LEU A 375 4.64 1.95 12.86
CA LEU A 375 5.85 2.55 12.28
C LEU A 375 7.11 1.76 12.67
N VAL A 376 7.20 1.31 13.92
CA VAL A 376 8.26 0.40 14.38
C VAL A 376 8.23 -0.89 13.57
N ASP A 377 7.06 -1.51 13.39
CA ASP A 377 6.91 -2.75 12.62
C ASP A 377 7.34 -2.58 11.16
N LEU A 378 6.97 -1.46 10.51
CA LEU A 378 7.40 -1.15 9.15
C LEU A 378 8.93 -1.05 9.06
N TYR A 379 9.56 -0.30 9.96
CA TYR A 379 11.01 -0.15 9.97
C TYR A 379 11.70 -1.49 10.24
N ALA A 380 11.23 -2.23 11.25
CA ALA A 380 11.79 -3.52 11.64
C ALA A 380 11.67 -4.57 10.54
N ALA A 381 10.57 -4.60 9.79
CA ALA A 381 10.37 -5.57 8.73
C ALA A 381 11.25 -5.34 7.49
N ASN A 382 11.65 -4.10 7.21
CA ASN A 382 12.40 -3.77 6.01
C ASN A 382 13.20 -2.46 6.15
N PRO A 383 14.28 -2.44 6.96
CA PRO A 383 14.99 -1.20 7.30
C PRO A 383 15.55 -0.48 6.07
N SER A 384 16.16 -1.20 5.13
CA SER A 384 16.78 -0.61 3.94
C SER A 384 15.78 0.08 3.00
N ALA A 385 14.48 -0.29 3.04
CA ALA A 385 13.45 0.42 2.28
C ALA A 385 13.18 1.85 2.79
N PHE A 386 13.50 2.13 4.06
CA PHE A 386 13.19 3.41 4.71
C PHE A 386 14.45 4.22 5.03
N GLU A 387 15.61 3.59 5.17
CA GLU A 387 16.88 4.26 5.48
C GLU A 387 17.26 5.35 4.50
N GLY A 388 16.91 5.21 3.21
CA GLY A 388 17.10 6.25 2.20
C GLY A 388 15.93 7.22 2.05
N LEU A 389 14.76 6.92 2.62
CA LEU A 389 13.53 7.69 2.39
C LEU A 389 13.52 8.98 3.23
N ARG A 390 13.50 10.13 2.56
CA ARG A 390 13.37 11.46 3.16
C ARG A 390 12.24 12.24 2.49
N LEU A 391 11.57 13.10 3.26
CA LEU A 391 10.55 14.01 2.77
C LEU A 391 10.99 15.46 3.01
N ASP A 392 11.43 16.14 1.95
CA ASP A 392 11.94 17.52 2.03
C ASP A 392 10.91 18.53 2.57
N THR A 393 9.62 18.21 2.47
CA THR A 393 8.51 19.03 2.95
C THR A 393 8.13 18.75 4.40
N ALA A 394 8.70 17.71 5.02
CA ALA A 394 8.36 17.34 6.39
C ALA A 394 9.00 18.32 7.39
N VAL A 395 8.16 18.84 8.30
CA VAL A 395 8.57 19.80 9.32
C VAL A 395 8.77 19.08 10.64
N TYR A 396 9.91 19.28 11.31
CA TYR A 396 10.15 18.82 12.69
C TYR A 396 10.72 20.01 13.47
N LYS A 397 9.86 20.70 14.22
CA LYS A 397 10.24 21.89 15.01
C LYS A 397 9.90 21.67 16.47
N GLY A 398 10.70 22.27 17.36
CA GLY A 398 10.43 22.28 18.80
C GLY A 398 10.59 20.93 19.51
N LEU A 399 11.23 19.93 18.89
CA LEU A 399 11.62 18.70 19.57
C LEU A 399 12.62 18.99 20.67
N ARG A 400 12.47 18.33 21.83
CA ARG A 400 13.41 18.41 22.95
C ARG A 400 14.68 17.62 22.64
N HIS A 401 14.55 16.55 21.87
CA HIS A 401 15.67 15.69 21.47
C HIS A 401 15.90 15.77 19.95
N PRO A 402 16.70 16.73 19.46
CA PRO A 402 16.93 16.88 18.03
C PRO A 402 17.62 15.66 17.43
N LEU A 403 17.16 15.25 16.25
CA LEU A 403 17.69 14.11 15.50
C LEU A 403 18.73 14.57 14.47
N PRO A 404 19.64 13.68 14.04
CA PRO A 404 20.50 13.92 12.89
C PRO A 404 19.71 14.36 11.65
N ALA A 405 20.29 15.24 10.85
CA ALA A 405 19.63 15.78 9.65
C ALA A 405 19.34 14.69 8.61
N ASP A 406 20.18 13.66 8.60
CA ASP A 406 20.12 12.47 7.78
C ASP A 406 19.36 11.31 8.46
N ALA A 407 18.63 11.53 9.55
CA ALA A 407 17.79 10.47 10.14
C ALA A 407 16.66 10.04 9.18
N PRO A 408 16.38 8.73 9.02
CA PRO A 408 15.26 8.22 8.21
C PRO A 408 13.92 8.85 8.56
N GLU A 409 13.08 9.19 7.57
CA GLU A 409 11.80 9.85 7.86
C GLU A 409 10.94 9.00 8.80
N ILE A 410 10.95 7.67 8.66
CA ILE A 410 10.25 6.76 9.57
C ILE A 410 10.76 6.87 11.02
N VAL A 411 12.08 6.98 11.21
CA VAL A 411 12.70 7.15 12.53
C VAL A 411 12.33 8.51 13.12
N ARG A 412 12.29 9.57 12.30
CA ARG A 412 11.84 10.90 12.72
C ARG A 412 10.37 10.88 13.16
N LEU A 413 9.50 10.16 12.47
CA LEU A 413 8.09 9.98 12.86
C LEU A 413 7.96 9.25 14.20
N ILE A 414 8.72 8.16 14.40
CA ILE A 414 8.72 7.39 15.65
C ILE A 414 9.17 8.27 16.84
N ALA A 415 10.30 8.94 16.70
CA ALA A 415 10.83 9.81 17.75
C ALA A 415 9.90 11.00 18.04
N TRP A 416 9.36 11.63 17.00
CA TRP A 416 8.40 12.74 17.15
C TRP A 416 7.13 12.29 17.89
N GLY A 417 6.52 11.17 17.50
CA GLY A 417 5.32 10.64 18.19
C GLY A 417 5.61 10.28 19.65
N THR A 418 6.79 9.70 19.90
CA THR A 418 7.26 9.34 21.25
C THR A 418 7.41 10.57 22.14
N GLU A 419 8.07 11.63 21.64
CA GLU A 419 8.19 12.89 22.38
C GLU A 419 6.83 13.51 22.68
N MET A 420 5.88 13.47 21.74
CA MET A 420 4.52 14.00 21.97
C MET A 420 3.76 13.25 23.06
N LEU A 421 3.84 11.91 23.09
CA LEU A 421 3.25 11.11 24.17
C LEU A 421 3.91 11.40 25.53
N LEU A 422 5.24 11.53 25.55
CA LEU A 422 6.01 11.82 26.75
C LEU A 422 5.70 13.23 27.29
N ASP A 423 5.64 14.25 26.43
CA ASP A 423 5.32 15.63 26.79
C ASP A 423 3.90 15.77 27.30
N ALA A 424 2.96 15.06 26.68
CA ALA A 424 1.60 14.96 27.14
C ALA A 424 1.48 14.20 28.47
N ARG A 425 2.53 13.46 28.89
CA ARG A 425 2.54 12.57 30.05
C ARG A 425 1.29 11.71 30.06
N VAL A 426 1.08 10.97 28.97
CA VAL A 426 -0.05 10.05 28.82
C VAL A 426 -0.03 8.98 29.91
N ASP A 427 -1.20 8.63 30.44
CA ASP A 427 -1.36 7.60 31.48
C ASP A 427 -2.48 6.59 31.16
N THR A 428 -3.05 6.65 29.95
CA THR A 428 -4.02 5.67 29.46
C THR A 428 -3.30 4.43 28.94
N THR A 429 -3.96 3.27 29.03
CA THR A 429 -3.38 1.94 28.73
C THR A 429 -2.77 1.88 27.34
N LEU A 430 -3.56 2.14 26.30
CA LEU A 430 -3.12 1.92 24.92
C LEU A 430 -2.01 2.89 24.47
N TRP A 431 -1.88 4.08 25.08
CA TRP A 431 -0.73 4.95 24.81
C TRP A 431 0.53 4.56 25.58
N LYS A 432 0.41 4.03 26.81
CA LYS A 432 1.55 3.41 27.51
C LYS A 432 2.14 2.27 26.65
N GLU A 433 1.28 1.50 26.00
CA GLU A 433 1.68 0.41 25.10
C GLU A 433 2.49 0.91 23.90
N GLN A 434 2.13 2.07 23.32
CA GLN A 434 2.90 2.68 22.23
C GLN A 434 4.30 3.13 22.66
N LEU A 435 4.44 3.67 23.88
CA LEU A 435 5.75 4.00 24.46
C LEU A 435 6.60 2.75 24.72
N ALA A 436 5.99 1.64 25.13
CA ALA A 436 6.69 0.37 25.32
C ALA A 436 7.29 -0.15 24.00
N SER A 437 6.56 -0.03 22.89
CA SER A 437 7.07 -0.42 21.57
C SER A 437 8.30 0.40 21.16
N PHE A 438 8.33 1.70 21.45
CA PHE A 438 9.53 2.53 21.24
C PHE A 438 10.70 2.05 22.11
N LEU A 439 10.48 1.79 23.40
CA LEU A 439 11.55 1.32 24.30
C LEU A 439 12.14 -0.02 23.83
N ALA A 440 11.30 -0.95 23.38
CA ALA A 440 11.75 -2.23 22.85
C ALA A 440 12.61 -2.05 21.59
N ALA A 441 12.18 -1.21 20.66
CA ALA A 441 12.88 -0.93 19.39
C ALA A 441 14.09 -0.01 19.51
N TYR A 442 14.33 0.61 20.68
CA TYR A 442 15.41 1.58 20.85
C TYR A 442 16.81 1.10 20.39
N PRO A 443 17.24 -0.15 20.58
CA PRO A 443 18.55 -0.61 20.07
C PRO A 443 18.71 -0.34 18.57
N ASP A 444 17.68 -0.64 17.78
CA ASP A 444 17.65 -0.45 16.32
C ASP A 444 17.46 1.03 15.93
N LEU A 445 17.03 1.89 16.86
CA LEU A 445 16.87 3.33 16.63
C LEU A 445 18.06 4.15 17.15
N SER A 446 18.93 3.54 17.96
CA SER A 446 19.99 4.22 18.70
C SER A 446 21.04 4.94 17.84
N PRO A 447 21.33 4.54 16.58
CA PRO A 447 22.20 5.33 15.71
C PRO A 447 21.64 6.73 15.36
N TRP A 448 20.32 6.92 15.45
CA TRP A 448 19.64 8.16 15.06
C TRP A 448 18.93 8.86 16.23
N VAL A 449 18.48 8.10 17.24
CA VAL A 449 17.69 8.61 18.36
C VAL A 449 18.56 8.77 19.61
N PRO A 450 18.66 9.98 20.19
CA PRO A 450 19.44 10.21 21.40
C PRO A 450 19.02 9.32 22.57
N ARG A 451 20.00 8.80 23.30
CA ARG A 451 19.79 8.01 24.52
C ARG A 451 18.96 8.71 25.59
N ALA A 452 19.03 10.04 25.65
CA ALA A 452 18.23 10.82 26.60
C ALA A 452 16.71 10.64 26.41
N LEU A 453 16.22 10.55 25.17
CA LEU A 453 14.80 10.28 24.91
C LEU A 453 14.41 8.89 25.43
N TYR A 454 15.24 7.88 25.17
CA TYR A 454 15.04 6.52 25.70
C TYR A 454 14.95 6.51 27.23
N GLU A 455 15.90 7.14 27.90
CA GLU A 455 15.95 7.18 29.36
C GLU A 455 14.76 7.92 29.97
N GLU A 456 14.32 9.04 29.38
CA GLU A 456 13.13 9.76 29.86
C GLU A 456 11.84 8.94 29.70
N VAL A 457 11.65 8.27 28.55
CA VAL A 457 10.48 7.41 28.34
C VAL A 457 10.51 6.23 29.30
N ARG A 458 11.67 5.60 29.47
CA ARG A 458 11.89 4.47 30.39
C ARG A 458 11.53 4.86 31.83
N ASP A 459 12.07 5.98 32.29
CA ASP A 459 11.89 6.47 33.66
C ASP A 459 10.46 6.96 33.92
N TYR A 460 9.76 7.41 32.87
CA TYR A 460 8.35 7.75 32.94
C TYR A 460 7.45 6.51 32.99
N LEU A 461 7.73 5.50 32.17
CA LEU A 461 6.81 4.38 31.92
C LEU A 461 6.84 3.32 33.02
N PHE A 462 8.03 2.96 33.53
CA PHE A 462 8.17 1.94 34.58
C PHE A 462 7.31 2.22 35.83
N PRO A 463 7.29 3.44 36.41
CA PRO A 463 6.50 3.73 37.61
C PRO A 463 4.99 3.69 37.41
N ILE A 464 4.49 3.90 36.18
CA ILE A 464 3.06 4.02 35.89
C ILE A 464 2.44 2.76 35.28
N TRP A 465 3.25 1.75 34.93
CA TRP A 465 2.78 0.55 34.22
C TRP A 465 1.64 -0.17 34.96
N GLY A 466 1.79 -0.32 36.28
CA GLY A 466 0.80 -0.98 37.14
C GLY A 466 -0.20 -0.06 37.83
N GLN A 467 -0.28 1.22 37.44
CA GLN A 467 -1.19 2.18 38.08
C GLN A 467 -2.61 2.04 37.54
N GLN A 468 -3.60 2.02 38.43
CA GLN A 468 -5.02 1.90 38.05
C GLN A 468 -5.59 3.20 37.48
N GLU A 469 -5.06 4.36 37.89
CA GLU A 469 -5.53 5.67 37.43
C GLU A 469 -5.20 5.91 35.96
N ARG A 470 -6.10 6.61 35.26
CA ARG A 470 -6.01 6.98 33.83
C ARG A 470 -6.69 8.34 33.58
N GLY A 471 -6.05 9.40 34.06
CA GLY A 471 -6.65 10.73 34.19
C GLY A 471 -6.37 11.69 33.04
N ARG A 472 -5.41 11.38 32.15
CA ARG A 472 -4.91 12.31 31.13
C ARG A 472 -5.33 11.90 29.73
N PHE A 473 -6.14 12.76 29.11
CA PHE A 473 -6.58 12.68 27.70
C PHE A 473 -7.40 11.42 27.36
N ASN A 474 -8.55 11.23 28.02
CA ASN A 474 -9.46 10.14 27.67
C ASN A 474 -10.17 10.38 26.34
N SER A 475 -10.19 9.36 25.49
CA SER A 475 -10.90 9.40 24.22
C SER A 475 -12.41 9.57 24.43
N PRO A 476 -13.12 10.35 23.59
CA PRO A 476 -14.58 10.36 23.59
C PRO A 476 -15.20 9.01 23.17
N TYR A 477 -14.37 8.10 22.66
CA TYR A 477 -14.75 6.75 22.22
C TYR A 477 -14.28 5.65 23.17
N ASP A 478 -13.83 6.01 24.38
CA ASP A 478 -13.46 5.07 25.43
C ASP A 478 -14.70 4.54 26.16
N TYR A 479 -15.42 3.62 25.52
CA TYR A 479 -16.66 3.05 26.03
C TYR A 479 -16.44 1.82 26.93
N THR A 480 -15.26 1.22 26.87
CA THR A 480 -14.98 -0.05 27.53
C THR A 480 -14.45 0.19 28.95
N ALA A 481 -15.19 -0.27 29.96
CA ALA A 481 -14.76 -0.09 31.35
C ALA A 481 -13.48 -0.88 31.67
N HIS A 482 -12.41 -0.18 32.07
CA HIS A 482 -11.10 -0.74 32.38
C HIS A 482 -10.30 0.17 33.33
N THR A 483 -9.22 -0.37 33.91
CA THR A 483 -8.23 0.39 34.71
C THR A 483 -6.95 0.64 33.90
N GLY A 484 -6.12 1.58 34.33
CA GLY A 484 -4.81 1.89 33.74
C GLY A 484 -3.72 0.82 33.92
N ASP A 485 -4.00 -0.27 34.67
CA ASP A 485 -3.02 -1.25 35.11
C ASP A 485 -2.75 -2.31 34.03
N LEU A 486 -1.57 -2.25 33.40
CA LEU A 486 -1.16 -3.18 32.34
C LEU A 486 -0.67 -4.54 32.85
N PHE A 487 -0.57 -4.76 34.16
CA PHE A 487 -0.33 -6.09 34.73
C PHE A 487 -1.62 -6.91 34.90
N GLN A 488 -2.79 -6.28 34.79
CA GLN A 488 -4.06 -7.00 34.92
C GLN A 488 -4.33 -7.93 33.73
N THR A 489 -5.19 -8.92 33.95
CA THR A 489 -5.77 -9.69 32.86
C THR A 489 -6.97 -8.94 32.30
N TYR A 490 -6.88 -8.48 31.07
CA TYR A 490 -7.98 -7.82 30.37
C TYR A 490 -8.94 -8.89 29.83
N THR A 491 -10.20 -8.79 30.24
CA THR A 491 -11.26 -9.75 29.86
C THR A 491 -12.35 -9.08 29.03
N GLN A 492 -12.19 -7.80 28.73
CA GLN A 492 -13.15 -7.00 27.99
C GLN A 492 -12.98 -7.22 26.49
N LEU A 493 -14.09 -7.17 25.76
CA LEU A 493 -14.11 -7.02 24.31
C LEU A 493 -14.52 -5.59 24.01
N GLY A 494 -13.66 -4.81 23.36
CA GLY A 494 -14.00 -3.44 23.01
C GLY A 494 -15.09 -3.33 21.94
N THR A 495 -15.57 -2.11 21.74
CA THR A 495 -16.66 -1.84 20.77
C THR A 495 -16.20 -2.00 19.32
N GLY A 496 -17.16 -2.03 18.38
CA GLY A 496 -16.85 -2.08 16.95
C GLY A 496 -16.11 -0.86 16.41
N LYS A 497 -15.99 0.21 17.21
CA LYS A 497 -15.13 1.36 16.92
C LYS A 497 -13.65 0.98 16.94
N GLY A 498 -13.28 -0.03 17.74
CA GLY A 498 -12.00 -0.74 17.79
C GLY A 498 -11.03 -0.35 18.89
N GLU A 499 -11.51 0.27 19.96
CA GLU A 499 -10.83 0.22 21.26
C GLU A 499 -10.70 -1.23 21.76
N PHE A 500 -9.75 -1.52 22.67
CA PHE A 500 -9.61 -2.81 23.35
C PHE A 500 -9.71 -4.05 22.45
N PRO A 501 -8.86 -4.20 21.41
CA PRO A 501 -8.74 -5.47 20.72
C PRO A 501 -8.27 -6.54 21.72
N PRO A 502 -8.81 -7.77 21.69
CA PRO A 502 -8.44 -8.79 22.66
C PRO A 502 -6.93 -9.04 22.65
N GLY A 503 -6.33 -9.05 23.84
CA GLY A 503 -4.89 -9.30 23.99
C GLY A 503 -3.98 -8.12 23.64
N HIS A 504 -4.52 -6.90 23.52
CA HIS A 504 -3.73 -5.68 23.26
C HIS A 504 -2.52 -5.53 24.19
N SER A 505 -2.64 -5.96 25.46
CA SER A 505 -1.58 -5.88 26.46
C SER A 505 -0.52 -6.99 26.40
N ILE A 506 -0.65 -7.98 25.51
CA ILE A 506 0.31 -9.10 25.41
C ILE A 506 1.66 -8.58 24.89
N ARG A 507 1.71 -8.07 23.66
CA ARG A 507 2.94 -7.55 23.05
C ARG A 507 3.62 -6.48 23.92
N PRO A 508 2.91 -5.46 24.43
CA PRO A 508 3.52 -4.42 25.26
C PRO A 508 4.14 -4.94 26.56
N ASN A 509 3.57 -5.99 27.17
CA ASN A 509 4.21 -6.64 28.31
C ASN A 509 5.44 -7.47 27.89
N LEU A 510 5.46 -8.08 26.71
CA LEU A 510 6.69 -8.72 26.19
C LEU A 510 7.77 -7.67 25.88
N ASP A 511 7.40 -6.55 25.26
CA ASP A 511 8.29 -5.41 25.01
C ASP A 511 8.90 -4.91 26.32
N MET A 512 8.07 -4.66 27.36
CA MET A 512 8.57 -4.23 28.66
C MET A 512 9.35 -5.31 29.41
N TYR A 513 9.11 -6.60 29.15
CA TYR A 513 9.93 -7.68 29.70
C TYR A 513 11.36 -7.60 29.17
N GLU A 514 11.55 -7.45 27.86
CA GLU A 514 12.88 -7.29 27.25
C GLU A 514 13.58 -6.01 27.71
N VAL A 515 12.84 -4.90 27.81
CA VAL A 515 13.38 -3.66 28.36
C VAL A 515 13.80 -3.86 29.82
N ALA A 516 13.00 -4.53 30.65
CA ALA A 516 13.33 -4.78 32.04
C ALA A 516 14.55 -5.69 32.22
N LEU A 517 14.71 -6.71 31.36
CA LEU A 517 15.91 -7.55 31.32
C LEU A 517 17.15 -6.72 30.94
N ARG A 518 17.06 -5.92 29.89
CA ARG A 518 18.15 -5.04 29.44
C ARG A 518 18.58 -4.03 30.52
N GLU A 519 17.64 -3.53 31.30
CA GLU A 519 17.89 -2.61 32.42
C GLU A 519 18.28 -3.32 33.72
N GLY A 520 18.43 -4.65 33.72
CA GLY A 520 18.85 -5.44 34.89
C GLY A 520 17.85 -5.41 36.05
N ARG A 521 16.56 -5.22 35.77
CA ARG A 521 15.53 -5.10 36.81
C ARG A 521 15.11 -6.45 37.37
N THR A 522 15.00 -6.53 38.69
CA THR A 522 14.58 -7.77 39.39
C THR A 522 13.10 -8.10 39.21
N ASP A 523 12.29 -7.17 38.71
CA ASP A 523 10.84 -7.33 38.54
C ASP A 523 10.43 -7.69 37.09
N ALA A 524 11.39 -7.97 36.20
CA ALA A 524 11.14 -8.33 34.80
C ALA A 524 10.07 -9.45 34.67
N GLY A 525 10.15 -10.49 35.50
CA GLY A 525 9.20 -11.61 35.46
C GLY A 525 7.72 -11.23 35.62
N ARG A 526 7.39 -10.06 36.19
CA ARG A 526 5.99 -9.59 36.31
C ARG A 526 5.36 -9.29 34.95
N TYR A 527 6.14 -8.76 34.01
CA TYR A 527 5.68 -8.44 32.66
C TYR A 527 5.37 -9.70 31.87
N LEU A 528 6.29 -10.67 31.85
CA LEU A 528 6.09 -11.96 31.21
C LEU A 528 4.88 -12.72 31.82
N ALA A 529 4.69 -12.64 33.13
CA ALA A 529 3.53 -13.23 33.80
C ALA A 529 2.20 -12.58 33.33
N ALA A 530 2.16 -11.26 33.16
CA ALA A 530 0.99 -10.55 32.67
C ALA A 530 0.68 -10.91 31.20
N ALA A 531 1.68 -11.00 30.33
CA ALA A 531 1.51 -11.48 28.96
C ALA A 531 0.97 -12.92 28.94
N THR A 532 1.52 -13.79 29.80
CA THR A 532 1.07 -15.18 29.98
C THR A 532 -0.39 -15.27 30.39
N ALA A 533 -0.82 -14.46 31.36
CA ALA A 533 -2.18 -14.46 31.87
C ALA A 533 -3.19 -13.98 30.82
N ASN A 534 -2.87 -12.90 30.09
CA ASN A 534 -3.73 -12.36 29.02
C ASN A 534 -3.86 -13.36 27.85
N ALA A 535 -2.76 -13.99 27.42
CA ALA A 535 -2.82 -15.02 26.38
C ALA A 535 -3.61 -16.26 26.82
N ARG A 536 -3.44 -16.69 28.08
CA ARG A 536 -4.21 -17.81 28.65
C ARG A 536 -5.70 -17.51 28.66
N TRP A 537 -6.10 -16.30 29.06
CA TRP A 537 -7.50 -15.90 29.04
C TRP A 537 -8.10 -16.00 27.63
N ILE A 538 -7.36 -15.60 26.59
CA ILE A 538 -7.81 -15.73 25.20
C ILE A 538 -8.00 -17.20 24.80
N VAL A 539 -7.02 -18.05 25.11
CA VAL A 539 -7.07 -19.50 24.82
C VAL A 539 -8.33 -20.10 25.45
N ASP A 540 -8.59 -19.77 26.71
CA ASP A 540 -9.65 -20.37 27.50
C ASP A 540 -11.06 -19.81 27.18
N ASN A 541 -11.17 -18.54 26.77
CA ASN A 541 -12.47 -17.84 26.75
C ASN A 541 -12.95 -17.33 25.40
N LEU A 542 -12.07 -17.02 24.43
CA LEU A 542 -12.55 -16.46 23.16
C LEU A 542 -13.15 -17.53 22.24
N ASP A 543 -14.35 -17.30 21.71
CA ASP A 543 -14.92 -18.14 20.67
C ASP A 543 -14.70 -17.49 19.30
N TRP A 544 -13.96 -18.15 18.41
CA TRP A 544 -13.74 -17.66 17.05
C TRP A 544 -14.99 -17.76 16.16
N ALA A 545 -15.97 -18.60 16.52
CA ALA A 545 -17.26 -18.63 15.84
C ALA A 545 -18.05 -17.33 16.09
N ASP A 546 -17.82 -16.63 17.20
CA ASP A 546 -18.35 -15.29 17.42
C ASP A 546 -17.64 -14.28 16.51
N PRO A 547 -18.32 -13.66 15.53
CA PRO A 547 -17.68 -12.76 14.60
C PRO A 547 -17.12 -11.50 15.27
N ARG A 548 -17.54 -11.16 16.50
CA ARG A 548 -17.00 -10.03 17.27
C ARG A 548 -15.55 -10.23 17.71
N THR A 549 -15.08 -11.48 17.82
CA THR A 549 -13.71 -11.79 18.26
C THR A 549 -12.74 -11.97 17.09
N THR A 550 -13.27 -12.08 15.86
CA THR A 550 -12.46 -12.26 14.65
C THR A 550 -12.51 -11.06 13.71
N LYS A 551 -13.71 -10.48 13.48
CA LYS A 551 -13.97 -9.33 12.60
C LYS A 551 -14.73 -8.20 13.34
N GLY A 552 -14.81 -8.20 14.67
CA GLY A 552 -15.69 -7.29 15.41
C GLY A 552 -15.42 -5.80 15.32
N GLN A 553 -14.23 -5.39 14.84
CA GLN A 553 -13.73 -4.02 14.95
C GLN A 553 -13.36 -3.48 13.57
N ARG A 554 -13.66 -2.20 13.33
CA ARG A 554 -13.47 -1.59 12.01
C ARG A 554 -12.02 -1.39 11.56
N GLN A 555 -11.03 -1.70 12.42
CA GLN A 555 -9.61 -1.38 12.24
C GLN A 555 -8.62 -2.15 13.13
N SER A 556 -8.89 -2.43 14.41
CA SER A 556 -7.83 -2.84 15.36
C SER A 556 -7.53 -4.34 15.48
N GLU A 557 -8.15 -5.17 14.63
CA GLU A 557 -8.01 -6.63 14.72
C GLU A 557 -6.62 -7.17 14.41
N TYR A 558 -5.80 -6.37 13.74
CA TYR A 558 -4.42 -6.71 13.46
C TYR A 558 -3.55 -6.79 14.73
N VAL A 559 -4.08 -6.45 15.91
CA VAL A 559 -3.34 -6.54 17.17
C VAL A 559 -3.36 -7.95 17.76
N THR A 560 -4.52 -8.62 17.77
CA THR A 560 -4.75 -9.86 18.53
C THR A 560 -3.85 -11.01 18.08
N VAL A 561 -4.00 -11.46 16.83
CA VAL A 561 -3.29 -12.66 16.35
C VAL A 561 -1.78 -12.44 16.25
N PRO A 562 -1.27 -11.30 15.73
CA PRO A 562 0.16 -11.02 15.75
C PRO A 562 0.76 -11.06 17.17
N SER A 563 0.06 -10.54 18.18
CA SER A 563 0.54 -10.62 19.57
C SER A 563 0.61 -12.05 20.10
N LEU A 564 -0.36 -12.91 19.75
CA LEU A 564 -0.35 -14.33 20.11
C LEU A 564 0.77 -15.10 19.40
N VAL A 565 0.98 -14.82 18.12
CA VAL A 565 2.05 -15.44 17.32
C VAL A 565 3.40 -15.05 17.88
N ARG A 566 3.63 -13.76 18.13
CA ARG A 566 4.86 -13.25 18.74
C ARG A 566 5.18 -13.96 20.05
N PHE A 567 4.19 -14.06 20.95
CA PHE A 567 4.39 -14.75 22.22
C PHE A 567 4.77 -16.22 22.04
N LEU A 568 4.10 -16.91 21.11
CA LEU A 568 4.40 -18.30 20.78
C LEU A 568 5.82 -18.49 20.23
N THR A 569 6.29 -17.57 19.38
CA THR A 569 7.58 -17.69 18.68
C THR A 569 8.75 -17.29 19.55
N GLU A 570 8.63 -16.22 20.35
CA GLU A 570 9.73 -15.69 21.16
C GLU A 570 9.85 -16.38 22.53
N TYR A 571 8.72 -16.76 23.13
CA TYR A 571 8.70 -17.38 24.45
C TYR A 571 7.94 -18.70 24.46
N PRO A 572 8.29 -19.68 23.62
CA PRO A 572 7.56 -20.94 23.49
C PRO A 572 7.45 -21.72 24.82
N GLY A 573 8.44 -21.59 25.70
CA GLY A 573 8.42 -22.21 27.03
C GLY A 573 7.47 -21.56 28.05
N HIS A 574 6.99 -20.34 27.78
CA HIS A 574 6.07 -19.59 28.62
C HIS A 574 4.68 -19.42 27.98
N ALA A 575 4.57 -19.64 26.67
CA ALA A 575 3.31 -19.64 25.95
C ALA A 575 2.31 -20.65 26.59
N PRO A 576 1.04 -20.25 26.83
CA PRO A 576 0.06 -21.15 27.42
C PRO A 576 -0.19 -22.37 26.54
N SER A 577 -0.39 -23.53 27.18
CA SER A 577 -0.76 -24.77 26.50
C SER A 577 -2.01 -24.55 25.63
N GLY A 578 -1.98 -25.00 24.38
CA GLY A 578 -3.09 -24.84 23.45
C GLY A 578 -3.05 -23.54 22.62
N LEU A 579 -2.08 -22.64 22.84
CA LEU A 579 -1.96 -21.39 22.07
C LEU A 579 -1.86 -21.63 20.56
N LEU A 580 -0.99 -22.53 20.11
CA LEU A 580 -0.88 -22.87 18.69
C LEU A 580 -2.21 -23.42 18.13
N ALA A 581 -2.87 -24.31 18.87
CA ALA A 581 -4.17 -24.86 18.45
C ALA A 581 -5.24 -23.76 18.37
N LYS A 582 -5.18 -22.75 19.24
CA LYS A 582 -6.07 -21.58 19.22
C LYS A 582 -5.84 -20.71 17.98
N ILE A 583 -4.58 -20.48 17.59
CA ILE A 583 -4.22 -19.76 16.36
C ILE A 583 -4.66 -20.56 15.13
N GLU A 584 -4.42 -21.86 15.10
CA GLU A 584 -4.89 -22.75 14.01
C GLU A 584 -6.42 -22.76 13.90
N ALA A 585 -7.15 -22.67 15.01
CA ALA A 585 -8.60 -22.56 15.00
C ALA A 585 -9.07 -21.21 14.42
N TRP A 586 -8.43 -20.10 14.79
CA TRP A 586 -8.70 -18.79 14.19
C TRP A 586 -8.43 -18.81 12.68
N ALA A 587 -7.31 -19.40 12.26
CA ALA A 587 -6.91 -19.51 10.86
C ALA A 587 -7.97 -20.23 10.02
N ARG A 588 -8.50 -21.36 10.52
CA ARG A 588 -9.60 -22.08 9.86
C ARG A 588 -10.84 -21.21 9.74
N THR A 589 -11.27 -20.55 10.81
CA THR A 589 -12.42 -19.63 10.75
C THR A 589 -12.23 -18.50 9.74
N ALA A 590 -11.04 -17.88 9.70
CA ALA A 590 -10.73 -16.83 8.76
C ALA A 590 -10.80 -17.32 7.30
N VAL A 591 -10.25 -18.51 7.02
CA VAL A 591 -10.29 -19.13 5.69
C VAL A 591 -11.71 -19.55 5.29
N ASP A 592 -12.47 -20.16 6.20
CA ASP A 592 -13.86 -20.58 5.95
C ASP A 592 -14.74 -19.38 5.58
N ARG A 593 -14.54 -18.23 6.24
CA ARG A 593 -15.26 -16.98 5.94
C ARG A 593 -14.77 -16.27 4.68
N SER A 594 -13.71 -16.77 4.04
CA SER A 594 -13.10 -16.22 2.82
C SER A 594 -13.36 -17.09 1.59
N GLY A 595 -14.12 -18.19 1.72
CA GLY A 595 -14.55 -19.04 0.60
C GLY A 595 -15.63 -18.39 -0.27
N ASN A 596 -15.28 -17.32 -1.00
CA ASN A 596 -16.18 -16.58 -1.88
C ASN A 596 -15.42 -15.96 -3.06
N LEU A 597 -16.14 -15.43 -4.07
CA LEU A 597 -15.56 -14.89 -5.31
C LEU A 597 -14.59 -13.69 -5.14
N TRP A 598 -14.50 -13.12 -3.95
CA TRP A 598 -13.58 -12.02 -3.62
C TRP A 598 -12.39 -12.46 -2.79
N ASP A 599 -12.37 -13.73 -2.35
CA ASP A 599 -11.47 -14.20 -1.30
C ASP A 599 -11.52 -13.29 -0.05
N PHE A 600 -12.64 -12.60 0.16
CA PHE A 600 -12.79 -11.56 1.19
C PHE A 600 -13.28 -12.20 2.48
N ARG A 601 -12.66 -11.85 3.61
CA ARG A 601 -13.07 -12.40 4.90
C ARG A 601 -14.36 -11.72 5.35
N LYS A 602 -15.46 -12.47 5.25
CA LYS A 602 -16.77 -12.03 5.73
C LYS A 602 -16.78 -11.88 7.25
N TYR A 603 -17.67 -11.00 7.74
CA TYR A 603 -17.96 -10.87 9.18
C TYR A 603 -18.46 -12.20 9.74
N SER A 604 -19.46 -12.79 9.10
CA SER A 604 -20.08 -14.07 9.49
C SER A 604 -20.59 -14.83 8.26
N ALA A 605 -21.23 -15.98 8.45
CA ALA A 605 -21.75 -16.78 7.35
C ALA A 605 -22.79 -16.03 6.50
N ASP A 606 -23.60 -15.18 7.11
CA ASP A 606 -24.71 -14.44 6.51
C ASP A 606 -24.41 -12.96 6.24
N ARG A 607 -23.28 -12.43 6.74
CA ARG A 607 -22.94 -11.01 6.63
C ARG A 607 -21.49 -10.74 6.19
N TRP A 608 -21.30 -9.79 5.29
CA TRP A 608 -19.99 -9.47 4.70
C TRP A 608 -19.16 -8.52 5.55
N THR A 609 -19.73 -7.39 5.95
CA THR A 609 -19.05 -6.32 6.68
C THR A 609 -19.54 -6.24 8.13
N ILE A 610 -18.82 -5.56 9.01
CA ILE A 610 -19.26 -5.39 10.40
C ILE A 610 -20.65 -4.70 10.48
N PRO A 611 -21.47 -5.03 11.49
CA PRO A 611 -22.73 -4.36 11.74
C PRO A 611 -22.53 -2.95 12.33
N SER A 612 -23.61 -2.18 12.38
CA SER A 612 -23.63 -0.92 13.13
C SER A 612 -23.35 -1.17 14.62
N PHE A 613 -22.71 -0.20 15.28
CA PHE A 613 -22.29 -0.29 16.69
C PHE A 613 -22.26 1.11 17.34
N SER A 614 -22.17 1.14 18.68
CA SER A 614 -22.09 2.38 19.46
C SER A 614 -20.83 3.20 19.13
N GLY A 615 -20.99 4.48 18.78
CA GLY A 615 -19.89 5.33 18.30
C GLY A 615 -19.57 5.20 16.80
N GLY A 616 -20.35 4.40 16.07
CA GLY A 616 -20.18 4.14 14.62
C GLY A 616 -20.98 5.03 13.67
N GLY A 617 -21.72 6.03 14.16
CA GLY A 617 -22.63 6.85 13.35
C GLY A 617 -23.99 6.17 13.09
N THR A 618 -24.98 6.96 12.66
CA THR A 618 -26.43 6.65 12.63
C THR A 618 -26.80 5.38 11.87
N GLY A 619 -27.18 4.30 12.57
CA GLY A 619 -28.06 3.20 12.12
C GLY A 619 -27.69 2.44 10.84
N SER A 620 -26.51 2.69 10.27
CA SER A 620 -26.02 2.18 8.99
C SER A 620 -24.70 1.46 9.16
N ASP A 621 -24.29 0.72 8.14
CA ASP A 621 -23.03 -0.01 8.13
C ASP A 621 -21.85 0.98 8.20
N PRO A 622 -20.95 0.82 9.18
CA PRO A 622 -19.84 1.73 9.39
C PRO A 622 -18.76 1.56 8.31
N ASN A 623 -17.86 2.54 8.22
CA ASN A 623 -16.70 2.43 7.35
C ASN A 623 -15.64 1.51 7.97
N GLU A 624 -15.34 0.36 7.35
CA GLU A 624 -14.42 -0.67 7.90
C GLU A 624 -13.08 -0.76 7.16
N THR A 625 -12.62 0.34 6.56
CA THR A 625 -11.39 0.34 5.74
C THR A 625 -10.18 -0.20 6.49
N GLY A 626 -10.03 0.11 7.78
CA GLY A 626 -8.94 -0.43 8.60
C GLY A 626 -9.02 -1.96 8.78
N ASN A 627 -10.21 -2.55 8.81
CA ASN A 627 -10.38 -4.00 8.88
C ASN A 627 -9.84 -4.65 7.61
N VAL A 628 -10.18 -4.08 6.46
CA VAL A 628 -9.71 -4.55 5.16
C VAL A 628 -8.20 -4.34 5.03
N ALA A 629 -7.74 -3.13 5.35
CA ALA A 629 -6.34 -2.74 5.27
C ALA A 629 -5.43 -3.49 6.25
N GLY A 630 -5.92 -3.80 7.45
CA GLY A 630 -5.17 -4.48 8.50
C GLY A 630 -5.18 -6.00 8.41
N PHE A 631 -5.99 -6.63 7.55
CA PHE A 631 -6.20 -8.07 7.61
C PHE A 631 -4.97 -8.92 7.22
N ALA A 632 -4.09 -8.41 6.35
CA ALA A 632 -2.92 -9.20 5.96
C ALA A 632 -1.99 -9.48 7.15
N ALA A 633 -1.88 -8.57 8.12
CA ALA A 633 -1.08 -8.77 9.33
C ALA A 633 -1.45 -10.05 10.12
N PRO A 634 -2.68 -10.23 10.65
CA PRO A 634 -3.05 -11.43 11.39
C PRO A 634 -3.03 -12.69 10.51
N ALA A 635 -3.36 -12.60 9.22
CA ALA A 635 -3.35 -13.74 8.31
C ALA A 635 -1.93 -14.29 8.08
N LEU A 636 -0.96 -13.40 7.81
CA LEU A 636 0.43 -13.78 7.56
C LEU A 636 1.15 -14.18 8.84
N ALA A 637 0.85 -13.53 9.97
CA ALA A 637 1.33 -13.96 11.28
C ALA A 637 0.90 -15.41 11.59
N ALA A 638 -0.38 -15.73 11.41
CA ALA A 638 -0.87 -17.11 11.59
C ALA A 638 -0.23 -18.08 10.60
N ALA A 639 -0.09 -17.68 9.32
CA ALA A 639 0.53 -18.51 8.30
C ALA A 639 1.99 -18.88 8.60
N GLY A 640 2.69 -18.07 9.41
CA GLY A 640 4.06 -18.35 9.87
C GLY A 640 4.19 -19.47 10.91
N VAL A 641 3.11 -19.82 11.61
CA VAL A 641 3.14 -20.83 12.70
C VAL A 641 2.17 -22.01 12.50
N VAL A 642 1.18 -21.86 11.63
CA VAL A 642 0.24 -22.93 11.29
C VAL A 642 0.98 -24.12 10.68
N ARG A 643 0.72 -25.33 11.20
CA ARG A 643 1.41 -26.55 10.75
C ARG A 643 0.90 -27.11 9.44
N ASP A 644 -0.38 -26.86 9.11
CA ASP A 644 -0.97 -27.28 7.84
C ASP A 644 -0.51 -26.34 6.71
N PRO A 645 0.35 -26.81 5.78
CA PRO A 645 0.89 -25.96 4.72
C PRO A 645 -0.20 -25.48 3.76
N SER A 646 -1.28 -26.22 3.56
CA SER A 646 -2.40 -25.81 2.71
C SER A 646 -3.20 -24.69 3.36
N LEU A 647 -3.43 -24.78 4.67
CA LEU A 647 -4.07 -23.70 5.43
C LEU A 647 -3.20 -22.43 5.43
N ALA A 648 -1.89 -22.56 5.65
CA ALA A 648 -0.95 -21.45 5.60
C ALA A 648 -0.88 -20.80 4.20
N ALA A 649 -0.83 -21.61 3.13
CA ALA A 649 -0.88 -21.12 1.75
C ALA A 649 -2.19 -20.37 1.47
N ARG A 650 -3.32 -20.90 1.94
CA ARG A 650 -4.61 -20.23 1.76
C ARG A 650 -4.71 -18.91 2.52
N LEU A 651 -4.14 -18.81 3.72
CA LEU A 651 -4.06 -17.54 4.44
C LEU A 651 -3.27 -16.48 3.65
N ARG A 652 -2.16 -16.86 2.99
CA ARG A 652 -1.40 -15.95 2.12
C ARG A 652 -2.21 -15.46 0.92
N GLU A 653 -2.99 -16.36 0.29
CA GLU A 653 -3.91 -15.97 -0.78
C GLU A 653 -4.98 -14.97 -0.31
N VAL A 654 -5.57 -15.21 0.86
CA VAL A 654 -6.61 -14.33 1.42
C VAL A 654 -5.99 -12.99 1.85
N ALA A 655 -4.75 -12.97 2.36
CA ALA A 655 -4.01 -11.75 2.65
C ALA A 655 -3.79 -10.91 1.39
N ALA A 656 -3.31 -11.53 0.30
CA ALA A 656 -3.16 -10.86 -1.00
C ALA A 656 -4.51 -10.31 -1.52
N ALA A 657 -5.60 -11.06 -1.36
CA ALA A 657 -6.92 -10.61 -1.79
C ALA A 657 -7.44 -9.38 -1.02
N HIS A 658 -7.06 -9.19 0.25
CA HIS A 658 -7.41 -7.97 0.98
C HIS A 658 -6.62 -6.76 0.48
N VAL A 659 -5.36 -6.94 0.06
CA VAL A 659 -4.61 -5.92 -0.68
C VAL A 659 -5.34 -5.61 -1.99
N ASP A 660 -5.68 -6.63 -2.79
CA ASP A 660 -6.40 -6.43 -4.05
C ASP A 660 -7.74 -5.70 -3.83
N ASN A 661 -8.44 -5.97 -2.72
CA ASN A 661 -9.68 -5.30 -2.37
C ASN A 661 -9.48 -3.79 -2.18
N ILE A 662 -8.42 -3.37 -1.46
CA ILE A 662 -8.07 -1.95 -1.28
C ILE A 662 -7.82 -1.29 -2.64
N PHE A 663 -7.21 -2.01 -3.59
CA PHE A 663 -6.82 -1.47 -4.89
C PHE A 663 -7.87 -1.66 -6.00
N GLY A 664 -9.04 -2.24 -5.71
CA GLY A 664 -10.18 -2.25 -6.65
C GLY A 664 -10.70 -3.62 -7.07
N ARG A 665 -10.09 -4.74 -6.64
CA ARG A 665 -10.69 -6.07 -6.78
C ARG A 665 -11.75 -6.27 -5.70
N ASN A 666 -12.84 -5.53 -5.84
CA ASN A 666 -13.93 -5.48 -4.90
C ASN A 666 -15.26 -5.21 -5.65
N PRO A 667 -16.44 -5.37 -5.02
CA PRO A 667 -17.71 -5.28 -5.73
C PRO A 667 -18.03 -3.90 -6.31
N THR A 668 -17.29 -2.84 -5.96
CA THR A 668 -17.46 -1.51 -6.53
C THR A 668 -16.44 -1.20 -7.64
N GLY A 669 -15.38 -2.00 -7.76
CA GLY A 669 -14.28 -1.78 -8.71
C GLY A 669 -13.39 -0.58 -8.37
N ARG A 670 -13.52 -0.02 -7.15
CA ARG A 670 -12.88 1.25 -6.76
C ARG A 670 -11.76 1.05 -5.78
N HIS A 671 -10.69 1.83 -5.92
CA HIS A 671 -9.67 1.95 -4.89
C HIS A 671 -10.27 2.54 -3.61
N ALA A 672 -9.75 2.16 -2.44
CA ALA A 672 -10.17 2.64 -1.13
C ALA A 672 -9.88 4.15 -0.89
N THR A 673 -9.27 4.84 -1.85
CA THR A 673 -8.86 6.25 -1.78
C THR A 673 -9.63 6.99 -2.85
N TYR A 674 -10.31 8.09 -2.51
CA TYR A 674 -11.01 8.94 -3.47
C TYR A 674 -10.05 9.52 -4.50
N ARG A 675 -8.88 10.00 -4.04
CA ARG A 675 -7.84 10.63 -4.86
C ARG A 675 -6.87 9.64 -5.53
N ALA A 676 -7.22 8.35 -5.62
CA ALA A 676 -6.29 7.31 -6.05
C ALA A 676 -5.67 7.58 -7.43
N THR A 677 -6.42 8.24 -8.30
CA THR A 677 -6.02 8.55 -9.69
C THR A 677 -5.16 9.81 -9.83
N THR A 678 -4.91 10.53 -8.74
CA THR A 678 -4.16 11.79 -8.81
C THR A 678 -2.66 11.53 -8.65
N GLU A 679 -1.84 12.07 -9.56
CA GLU A 679 -0.38 11.89 -9.53
C GLU A 679 0.23 12.31 -8.18
N ARG A 680 -0.22 13.44 -7.64
CA ARG A 680 0.34 14.00 -6.40
C ARG A 680 -0.04 13.23 -5.13
N TRP A 681 -1.27 12.70 -5.05
CA TRP A 681 -1.84 12.20 -3.79
C TRP A 681 -2.23 10.72 -3.82
N GLY A 682 -2.38 10.15 -5.02
CA GLY A 682 -2.91 8.84 -5.28
C GLY A 682 -1.85 7.74 -5.42
N PHE A 683 -2.25 6.62 -5.98
CA PHE A 683 -1.42 5.42 -6.11
C PHE A 683 -1.11 5.18 -7.58
N GLU A 684 0.14 4.81 -7.88
CA GLU A 684 0.56 4.47 -9.23
C GLU A 684 -0.35 3.38 -9.83
N GLY A 685 -0.82 3.59 -11.05
CA GLY A 685 -1.68 2.65 -11.79
C GLY A 685 -3.15 2.62 -11.37
N ALA A 686 -3.59 3.39 -10.37
CA ALA A 686 -5.01 3.40 -10.01
C ALA A 686 -5.85 4.26 -10.98
N ASP A 687 -6.82 3.63 -11.65
CA ASP A 687 -7.70 4.28 -12.64
C ASP A 687 -9.03 4.79 -12.07
N LEU A 688 -9.48 4.23 -10.95
CA LEU A 688 -10.76 4.58 -10.32
C LEU A 688 -10.64 4.65 -8.79
N GLY A 689 -10.80 5.86 -8.26
CA GLY A 689 -10.84 6.13 -6.82
C GLY A 689 -12.21 5.86 -6.17
N TRP A 690 -12.25 5.99 -4.84
CA TRP A 690 -13.47 5.88 -4.03
C TRP A 690 -14.54 6.90 -4.48
N PHE A 691 -15.80 6.72 -4.08
CA PHE A 691 -16.91 7.52 -4.59
C PHE A 691 -16.87 9.01 -4.20
N SER A 692 -16.44 9.31 -2.98
CA SER A 692 -16.32 10.68 -2.47
C SER A 692 -15.23 10.75 -1.41
N GLU A 693 -14.68 11.95 -1.23
CA GLU A 693 -13.84 12.31 -0.09
C GLU A 693 -14.67 13.17 0.86
N TYR A 694 -14.65 12.83 2.14
CA TYR A 694 -15.28 13.67 3.16
C TYR A 694 -14.49 14.99 3.28
N GLN A 695 -15.17 16.11 3.01
CA GLN A 695 -14.55 17.43 3.15
C GLN A 695 -14.81 17.97 4.55
N GLY A 696 -13.73 18.22 5.29
CA GLY A 696 -13.81 18.58 6.70
C GLY A 696 -13.58 17.36 7.59
N GLY A 697 -13.99 17.44 8.85
CA GLY A 697 -13.69 16.42 9.85
C GLY A 697 -12.61 16.88 10.83
N VAL A 698 -12.53 16.18 11.96
CA VAL A 698 -11.69 16.57 13.10
C VAL A 698 -10.20 16.48 12.74
N GLY A 699 -9.83 15.55 11.85
CA GLY A 699 -8.46 15.43 11.34
C GLY A 699 -8.06 16.37 10.22
N MET A 700 -9.04 16.85 9.47
CA MET A 700 -8.84 17.46 8.15
C MET A 700 -7.89 16.62 7.26
N LEU A 701 -8.21 15.33 7.08
CA LEU A 701 -7.36 14.38 6.36
C LEU A 701 -7.56 14.41 4.84
N GLN A 702 -8.57 15.15 4.36
CA GLN A 702 -8.79 15.35 2.94
C GLN A 702 -7.54 15.94 2.26
N GLY A 703 -7.13 15.35 1.14
CA GLY A 703 -5.96 15.80 0.39
C GLY A 703 -4.60 15.46 1.02
N VAL A 704 -4.53 14.56 2.00
CA VAL A 704 -3.25 13.97 2.43
C VAL A 704 -2.88 12.81 1.48
N PRO A 705 -1.61 12.67 1.03
CA PRO A 705 -1.22 11.56 0.17
C PRO A 705 -1.47 10.22 0.85
N GLY A 706 -1.96 9.23 0.13
CA GLY A 706 -2.15 7.87 0.65
C GLY A 706 -3.29 7.68 1.65
N VAL A 707 -4.16 8.68 1.86
CA VAL A 707 -5.33 8.55 2.75
C VAL A 707 -6.27 7.44 2.28
N LEU A 708 -6.67 6.56 3.19
CA LEU A 708 -7.67 5.52 2.91
C LEU A 708 -9.06 5.99 3.36
N ASP A 709 -9.97 6.27 2.42
CA ASP A 709 -11.26 6.92 2.64
C ASP A 709 -12.42 5.94 2.83
N GLY A 710 -12.37 4.77 2.22
CA GLY A 710 -13.55 3.92 2.12
C GLY A 710 -13.31 2.47 1.73
N SER A 711 -14.29 1.65 2.06
CA SER A 711 -14.37 0.24 1.65
C SER A 711 -15.81 -0.13 1.29
N PRO A 712 -16.01 -1.19 0.48
CA PRO A 712 -17.36 -1.66 0.19
C PRO A 712 -18.11 -2.08 1.46
N LYS A 713 -19.34 -1.57 1.61
CA LYS A 713 -20.32 -1.96 2.64
C LYS A 713 -21.11 -3.23 2.29
N ASN A 714 -21.84 -3.81 3.26
CA ASN A 714 -22.61 -5.04 3.06
C ASN A 714 -23.55 -4.97 1.86
N GLY A 715 -24.18 -3.82 1.60
CA GLY A 715 -25.08 -3.62 0.47
C GLY A 715 -24.44 -3.73 -0.93
N HIS A 716 -23.12 -3.65 -1.04
CA HIS A 716 -22.39 -3.86 -2.30
C HIS A 716 -22.11 -5.34 -2.57
N TYR A 717 -22.04 -6.17 -1.53
CA TYR A 717 -21.70 -7.58 -1.67
C TYR A 717 -22.93 -8.45 -1.96
N PRO A 718 -22.80 -9.58 -2.69
CA PRO A 718 -21.58 -10.05 -3.35
C PRO A 718 -21.20 -9.24 -4.58
N PHE A 719 -22.15 -8.63 -5.31
CA PHE A 719 -21.82 -7.73 -6.42
C PHE A 719 -23.03 -6.84 -6.75
N ASN A 720 -23.03 -5.62 -6.23
CA ASN A 720 -24.09 -4.63 -6.41
C ASN A 720 -23.51 -3.20 -6.49
N PRO A 721 -22.68 -2.90 -7.51
CA PRO A 721 -22.03 -1.60 -7.65
C PRO A 721 -23.04 -0.44 -7.88
N ALA A 722 -24.25 -0.76 -8.37
CA ALA A 722 -25.29 0.22 -8.67
C ALA A 722 -25.85 0.93 -7.42
N VAL A 723 -25.64 0.36 -6.23
CA VAL A 723 -25.97 1.02 -4.95
C VAL A 723 -25.18 2.31 -4.76
N GLY A 724 -24.04 2.48 -5.44
CA GLY A 724 -23.26 3.70 -5.40
C GLY A 724 -22.64 3.96 -4.03
N ASN A 725 -22.51 5.23 -3.66
CA ASN A 725 -21.85 5.60 -2.42
C ASN A 725 -22.78 5.45 -1.20
N ILE A 726 -22.66 4.33 -0.48
CA ILE A 726 -23.35 4.13 0.79
C ILE A 726 -22.39 4.11 1.97
N GLY A 727 -22.82 4.74 3.07
CA GLY A 727 -22.05 4.85 4.30
C GLY A 727 -21.09 6.05 4.33
N HIS A 728 -20.32 6.14 5.42
CA HIS A 728 -19.36 7.22 5.65
C HIS A 728 -18.07 7.03 4.84
N THR A 729 -17.46 8.12 4.36
CA THR A 729 -16.25 8.11 3.49
C THR A 729 -15.10 8.97 4.03
N GLU A 730 -15.07 9.21 5.34
CA GLU A 730 -13.99 9.93 6.00
C GLU A 730 -12.77 9.02 6.16
N GLY A 731 -11.62 9.49 5.69
CA GLY A 731 -10.34 8.88 5.99
C GLY A 731 -9.99 9.02 7.47
N TRP A 732 -9.17 8.11 7.99
CA TRP A 732 -8.83 8.06 9.41
C TRP A 732 -7.44 7.50 9.60
N VAL A 733 -6.63 8.09 10.48
CA VAL A 733 -5.25 7.62 10.72
C VAL A 733 -5.20 6.14 11.12
N SER A 734 -6.18 5.66 11.88
CA SER A 734 -6.27 4.25 12.29
C SER A 734 -6.41 3.27 11.12
N PHE A 735 -6.90 3.72 9.96
CA PHE A 735 -6.95 2.87 8.76
C PHE A 735 -5.57 2.72 8.12
N ASN A 736 -4.81 3.80 8.10
CA ASN A 736 -3.46 3.82 7.56
C ASN A 736 -2.46 3.13 8.51
N THR A 737 -2.64 3.18 9.83
CA THR A 737 -1.83 2.35 10.74
C THR A 737 -2.12 0.87 10.60
N ALA A 738 -3.40 0.49 10.41
CA ALA A 738 -3.75 -0.87 10.06
C ALA A 738 -3.08 -1.30 8.73
N TRP A 739 -3.03 -0.40 7.74
CA TRP A 739 -2.31 -0.64 6.50
C TRP A 739 -0.79 -0.82 6.72
N ASN A 740 -0.17 0.01 7.56
CA ASN A 740 1.23 -0.10 7.93
C ASN A 740 1.55 -1.48 8.56
N ALA A 741 0.69 -1.97 9.46
CA ALA A 741 0.85 -3.30 10.05
C ALA A 741 0.83 -4.40 8.97
N SER A 742 -0.11 -4.34 8.03
CA SER A 742 -0.18 -5.28 6.91
C SER A 742 1.05 -5.22 6.02
N LEU A 743 1.54 -4.03 5.70
CA LEU A 743 2.76 -3.84 4.91
C LEU A 743 4.00 -4.44 5.59
N ALA A 744 4.12 -4.32 6.91
CA ALA A 744 5.21 -4.94 7.67
C ALA A 744 5.17 -6.48 7.56
N TRP A 745 4.00 -7.08 7.80
CA TRP A 745 3.84 -8.54 7.70
C TRP A 745 3.97 -9.07 6.27
N LEU A 746 3.49 -8.32 5.27
CA LEU A 746 3.71 -8.64 3.86
C LEU A 746 5.20 -8.66 3.53
N ALA A 747 5.96 -7.69 4.04
CA ALA A 747 7.40 -7.63 3.82
C ALA A 747 8.12 -8.79 4.48
N ALA A 748 7.77 -9.09 5.73
CA ALA A 748 8.39 -10.17 6.49
C ALA A 748 8.07 -11.58 5.96
N ASP A 749 6.91 -11.80 5.35
CA ASP A 749 6.57 -13.08 4.68
C ASP A 749 7.33 -13.26 3.36
N ARG A 750 7.78 -12.16 2.74
CA ARG A 750 8.52 -12.14 1.46
C ARG A 750 10.03 -12.04 1.63
N THR A 751 10.49 -11.93 2.87
CA THR A 751 11.90 -11.73 3.19
C THR A 751 12.56 -13.06 3.52
N ALA A 752 13.72 -13.33 2.93
CA ALA A 752 14.52 -14.51 3.20
C ALA A 752 16.02 -14.20 3.13
N VAL A 753 16.80 -14.80 4.02
CA VAL A 753 18.26 -14.75 4.01
C VAL A 753 18.81 -16.15 3.81
N ARG A 754 19.78 -16.30 2.91
CA ARG A 754 20.44 -17.58 2.61
C ARG A 754 21.95 -17.40 2.57
N LEU A 755 22.66 -18.47 2.91
CA LEU A 755 24.11 -18.57 2.72
C LEU A 755 24.36 -19.52 1.55
N LEU A 756 25.15 -19.08 0.58
CA LEU A 756 25.56 -19.88 -0.57
C LEU A 756 27.07 -20.10 -0.54
N GLY A 757 27.50 -21.31 -0.86
CA GLY A 757 28.92 -21.64 -1.00
C GLY A 757 29.53 -21.06 -2.29
N PRO A 758 30.83 -21.30 -2.54
CA PRO A 758 31.52 -20.80 -3.73
C PRO A 758 30.88 -21.22 -5.07
N GLU A 759 30.21 -22.38 -5.10
CA GLU A 759 29.51 -22.90 -6.27
C GLU A 759 28.09 -22.30 -6.47
N GLY A 760 27.67 -21.38 -5.59
CA GLY A 760 26.34 -20.76 -5.63
C GLY A 760 25.21 -21.63 -5.07
N ALA A 761 25.51 -22.81 -4.53
CA ALA A 761 24.54 -23.69 -3.89
C ALA A 761 24.30 -23.29 -2.41
N PRO A 762 23.06 -23.39 -1.89
CA PRO A 762 22.79 -23.17 -0.47
C PRO A 762 23.63 -24.06 0.44
N VAL A 763 24.25 -23.47 1.46
CA VAL A 763 25.07 -24.18 2.44
C VAL A 763 24.44 -24.13 3.82
N THR A 764 24.55 -25.23 4.56
CA THR A 764 24.11 -25.34 5.96
C THR A 764 25.28 -25.37 6.94
N ARG A 765 26.52 -25.29 6.44
CA ARG A 765 27.77 -25.19 7.20
C ARG A 765 28.79 -24.41 6.39
N VAL A 766 29.67 -23.69 7.06
CA VAL A 766 30.68 -22.82 6.44
C VAL A 766 32.08 -23.17 6.96
N GLN A 767 33.12 -22.72 6.27
CA GLN A 767 34.52 -22.85 6.73
C GLN A 767 35.10 -21.46 6.97
N PRO A 768 36.05 -21.30 7.91
CA PRO A 768 36.66 -20.01 8.22
C PRO A 768 37.15 -19.24 6.97
N ASP A 769 37.91 -19.91 6.10
CA ASP A 769 38.61 -19.24 4.99
C ASP A 769 37.95 -19.43 3.62
N SER A 770 36.76 -20.02 3.57
CA SER A 770 36.00 -20.19 2.33
C SER A 770 35.00 -19.04 2.17
N PRO A 771 35.00 -18.32 1.03
CA PRO A 771 34.03 -17.27 0.76
C PRO A 771 32.59 -17.80 0.79
N VAL A 772 31.72 -17.04 1.43
CA VAL A 772 30.28 -17.32 1.53
C VAL A 772 29.53 -16.15 0.91
N THR A 773 28.60 -16.45 0.01
CA THR A 773 27.67 -15.45 -0.51
C THR A 773 26.47 -15.35 0.43
N VAL A 774 26.20 -14.15 0.91
CA VAL A 774 24.96 -13.79 1.60
C VAL A 774 23.96 -13.38 0.52
N GLU A 775 22.86 -14.12 0.40
CA GLU A 775 21.75 -13.83 -0.51
C GLU A 775 20.54 -13.35 0.30
N LEU A 776 20.03 -12.17 -0.07
CA LEU A 776 18.83 -11.56 0.48
C LEU A 776 17.74 -11.52 -0.58
N THR A 777 16.55 -11.99 -0.23
CA THR A 777 15.30 -11.61 -0.90
C THR A 777 14.58 -10.67 0.05
N ALA A 778 14.28 -9.45 -0.39
CA ALA A 778 13.51 -8.46 0.36
C ALA A 778 12.79 -7.51 -0.62
N PRO A 779 11.67 -6.88 -0.23
CA PRO A 779 10.97 -5.97 -1.11
C PRO A 779 11.65 -4.60 -1.18
N LEU A 780 12.68 -4.52 -2.03
CA LEU A 780 13.52 -3.32 -2.19
C LEU A 780 13.41 -2.67 -3.57
N ASN A 781 12.86 -3.37 -4.58
CA ASN A 781 12.62 -2.85 -5.93
C ASN A 781 11.52 -1.78 -5.97
N LEU A 782 11.79 -0.62 -5.38
CA LEU A 782 10.85 0.49 -5.24
C LEU A 782 10.92 1.47 -6.41
N THR A 783 12.00 1.43 -7.20
CA THR A 783 12.20 2.28 -8.38
C THR A 783 12.57 1.43 -9.59
N ALA A 784 11.66 1.34 -10.56
CA ALA A 784 11.86 0.53 -11.76
C ALA A 784 13.20 0.81 -12.46
N GLY A 785 13.93 -0.25 -12.81
CA GLY A 785 15.18 -0.13 -13.55
C GLY A 785 16.38 0.40 -12.76
N ALA A 786 16.22 0.76 -11.48
CA ALA A 786 17.34 1.07 -10.58
C ALA A 786 17.92 -0.23 -10.00
N LEU A 787 19.18 -0.18 -9.57
CA LEU A 787 19.79 -1.27 -8.80
C LEU A 787 19.69 -0.94 -7.32
N ASP A 788 19.06 -1.83 -6.56
CA ASP A 788 18.94 -1.68 -5.12
C ASP A 788 20.09 -2.35 -4.35
N SER A 789 20.25 -1.89 -3.11
CA SER A 789 21.20 -2.43 -2.14
C SER A 789 20.61 -2.44 -0.74
N ALA A 790 21.10 -3.34 0.10
CA ALA A 790 20.76 -3.41 1.51
C ALA A 790 21.98 -3.81 2.34
N GLU A 791 21.88 -3.62 3.65
CA GLU A 791 22.86 -4.11 4.60
C GLU A 791 22.30 -5.34 5.31
N VAL A 792 23.07 -6.42 5.32
CA VAL A 792 22.75 -7.65 6.07
C VAL A 792 23.73 -7.78 7.21
N GLU A 793 23.22 -7.91 8.43
CA GLU A 793 24.05 -8.14 9.61
C GLU A 793 24.60 -9.57 9.56
N VAL A 794 25.91 -9.72 9.66
CA VAL A 794 26.58 -11.03 9.78
C VAL A 794 27.41 -11.05 11.04
N ARG A 795 27.19 -12.06 11.90
CA ARG A 795 27.82 -12.15 13.21
C ARG A 795 28.35 -13.54 13.55
N VAL A 796 29.39 -13.56 14.38
CA VAL A 796 29.96 -14.76 15.02
C VAL A 796 30.27 -14.40 16.48
N GLY A 797 29.64 -15.12 17.42
CA GLY A 797 29.71 -14.71 18.83
C GLY A 797 29.15 -13.29 19.01
N ASP A 798 29.96 -12.41 19.58
CA ASP A 798 29.67 -10.98 19.81
C ASP A 798 30.22 -10.08 18.68
N GLU A 799 31.00 -10.62 17.74
CA GLU A 799 31.53 -9.87 16.60
C GLU A 799 30.48 -9.75 15.50
N VAL A 800 30.27 -8.53 15.00
CA VAL A 800 29.22 -8.18 14.05
C VAL A 800 29.81 -7.34 12.92
N VAL A 801 29.44 -7.64 11.67
CA VAL A 801 29.74 -6.81 10.50
C VAL A 801 28.51 -6.64 9.62
N GLU A 802 28.38 -5.48 8.98
CA GLU A 802 27.38 -5.26 7.94
C GLU A 802 27.97 -5.69 6.59
N VAL A 803 27.23 -6.55 5.88
CA VAL A 803 27.56 -6.98 4.52
C VAL A 803 26.61 -6.30 3.56
N THR A 804 27.14 -5.38 2.75
CA THR A 804 26.37 -4.77 1.67
C THR A 804 26.03 -5.81 0.61
N VAL A 805 24.74 -6.04 0.40
CA VAL A 805 24.19 -6.88 -0.68
C VAL A 805 23.63 -6.01 -1.79
N LYS A 806 23.82 -6.41 -3.06
CA LYS A 806 23.37 -5.64 -4.23
C LYS A 806 22.64 -6.52 -5.23
N GLU A 807 21.67 -5.96 -5.92
CA GLU A 807 21.04 -6.61 -7.07
C GLU A 807 22.05 -6.84 -8.20
N SER A 808 21.97 -8.01 -8.85
CA SER A 808 22.86 -8.34 -9.97
C SER A 808 22.44 -7.71 -11.30
N ALA A 809 21.16 -7.35 -11.43
CA ALA A 809 20.56 -6.70 -12.58
C ALA A 809 19.31 -5.93 -12.10
N PRO A 810 18.86 -4.90 -12.83
CA PRO A 810 17.64 -4.19 -12.46
C PRO A 810 16.47 -5.15 -12.33
N ASP A 811 15.61 -4.89 -11.34
CA ASP A 811 14.40 -5.67 -11.06
C ASP A 811 14.69 -7.15 -10.66
N ALA A 812 15.93 -7.49 -10.27
CA ALA A 812 16.27 -8.82 -9.79
C ALA A 812 15.66 -9.11 -8.41
N ALA A 813 15.05 -10.28 -8.23
CA ALA A 813 14.40 -10.64 -6.95
C ALA A 813 15.36 -10.90 -5.78
N THR A 814 16.68 -10.92 -6.01
CA THR A 814 17.69 -11.28 -5.02
C THR A 814 18.88 -10.32 -5.05
N LEU A 815 19.35 -9.95 -3.85
CA LEU A 815 20.55 -9.16 -3.61
C LEU A 815 21.65 -10.08 -3.06
N ARG A 816 22.90 -9.86 -3.48
CA ARG A 816 24.04 -10.69 -3.07
C ARG A 816 25.23 -9.87 -2.60
N GLY A 817 25.89 -10.36 -1.55
CA GLY A 817 27.15 -9.86 -1.01
C GLY A 817 28.04 -11.02 -0.60
N VAL A 818 29.33 -10.81 -0.41
CA VAL A 818 30.28 -11.87 -0.07
C VAL A 818 31.02 -11.53 1.22
N ILE A 819 31.15 -12.52 2.10
CA ILE A 819 31.94 -12.46 3.33
C ILE A 819 32.79 -13.72 3.45
N THR A 820 33.99 -13.59 3.99
CA THR A 820 34.80 -14.74 4.41
C THR A 820 34.72 -14.82 5.94
N PRO A 821 34.24 -15.92 6.55
CA PRO A 821 34.00 -15.96 7.99
C PRO A 821 35.22 -15.60 8.86
N SER A 822 36.45 -15.89 8.42
CA SER A 822 37.68 -15.51 9.14
C SER A 822 37.89 -13.99 9.23
N GLN A 823 37.22 -13.18 8.40
CA GLN A 823 37.19 -11.71 8.54
C GLN A 823 36.47 -11.26 9.82
N LEU A 824 35.57 -12.11 10.36
CA LEU A 824 34.88 -11.94 11.64
C LEU A 824 35.62 -12.66 12.79
N GLY A 825 36.82 -13.20 12.55
CA GLY A 825 37.54 -14.02 13.53
C GLY A 825 36.93 -15.42 13.74
N ALA A 826 36.05 -15.87 12.85
CA ALA A 826 35.30 -17.10 13.02
C ALA A 826 36.20 -18.35 13.08
N SER A 827 36.00 -19.16 14.11
CA SER A 827 36.73 -20.40 14.37
C SER A 827 35.81 -21.63 14.30
N PRO A 828 36.36 -22.84 13.98
CA PRO A 828 35.57 -24.07 14.01
C PRO A 828 34.88 -24.31 15.36
N GLY A 829 33.60 -24.66 15.32
CA GLY A 829 32.74 -24.83 16.50
C GLY A 829 31.85 -23.61 16.81
N GLU A 830 32.13 -22.45 16.21
CA GLU A 830 31.27 -21.27 16.30
C GLU A 830 30.13 -21.32 15.29
N VAL A 831 29.21 -20.34 15.36
CA VAL A 831 28.06 -20.25 14.46
C VAL A 831 28.05 -18.89 13.78
N LEU A 832 28.12 -18.91 12.45
CA LEU A 832 27.84 -17.75 11.62
C LEU A 832 26.33 -17.54 11.56
N VAL A 833 25.89 -16.32 11.85
CA VAL A 833 24.49 -15.91 11.71
C VAL A 833 24.43 -14.73 10.76
N ALA A 834 23.67 -14.85 9.67
CA ALA A 834 23.32 -13.72 8.81
C ALA A 834 21.85 -13.36 9.04
N SER A 835 21.56 -12.07 9.21
CA SER A 835 20.23 -11.58 9.60
C SER A 835 19.87 -10.29 8.86
N TYR A 836 18.61 -10.17 8.45
CA TYR A 836 18.03 -8.95 7.87
C TYR A 836 16.71 -8.63 8.56
N GLY A 837 16.46 -7.34 8.78
CA GLY A 837 15.34 -6.85 9.59
C GLY A 837 15.64 -6.88 11.10
N HIS A 838 14.75 -6.29 11.87
CA HIS A 838 14.89 -6.08 13.32
C HIS A 838 13.78 -6.75 14.12
N GLY A 839 14.02 -6.93 15.42
CA GLY A 839 13.06 -7.50 16.37
C GLY A 839 12.36 -8.76 15.85
N ASP A 840 11.05 -8.82 16.03
CA ASP A 840 10.19 -9.97 15.68
C ASP A 840 10.12 -10.25 14.17
N PHE A 841 10.53 -9.28 13.35
CA PHE A 841 10.53 -9.42 11.90
C PHE A 841 11.87 -9.87 11.33
N ALA A 842 12.93 -9.91 12.14
CA ALA A 842 14.24 -10.36 11.71
C ALA A 842 14.16 -11.76 11.07
N ARG A 843 14.85 -11.92 9.95
CA ARG A 843 15.02 -13.19 9.25
C ARG A 843 16.49 -13.55 9.29
N SER A 844 16.79 -14.66 9.97
CA SER A 844 18.17 -15.08 10.14
C SER A 844 18.39 -16.52 9.66
N VAL A 845 19.57 -16.75 9.09
CA VAL A 845 20.09 -18.08 8.76
C VAL A 845 21.33 -18.32 9.60
N ARG A 846 21.47 -19.56 10.09
CA ARG A 846 22.58 -19.98 10.96
C ARG A 846 23.35 -21.10 10.27
N ALA A 847 24.66 -21.00 10.26
CA ALA A 847 25.55 -22.05 9.77
C ALA A 847 26.71 -22.27 10.75
N PRO A 848 26.89 -23.49 11.29
CA PRO A 848 28.09 -23.81 12.04
C PRO A 848 29.34 -23.62 11.17
N VAL A 849 30.37 -23.09 11.80
CA VAL A 849 31.72 -22.96 11.25
C VAL A 849 32.43 -24.28 11.51
N THR A 850 32.91 -24.91 10.45
CA THR A 850 33.54 -26.25 10.47
C THR A 850 34.96 -26.17 9.91
N ALA A 851 35.86 -27.01 10.43
CA ALA A 851 37.24 -27.03 9.96
C ALA A 851 37.38 -27.68 8.58
N CYS A 852 36.48 -28.61 8.21
CA CYS A 852 36.57 -29.40 6.99
C CYS A 852 35.31 -29.31 6.13
N ALA A 853 35.47 -29.61 4.83
CA ALA A 853 34.38 -29.60 3.88
C ALA A 853 33.42 -30.77 4.16
N ARG A 854 32.20 -30.73 3.60
CA ARG A 854 31.29 -31.87 3.71
C ARG A 854 31.85 -33.09 2.99
N ASP A 855 32.01 -34.18 3.74
CA ASP A 855 32.26 -35.50 3.22
C ASP A 855 31.00 -36.35 3.44
N SER A 856 30.35 -36.75 2.35
CA SER A 856 29.10 -37.50 2.38
C SER A 856 29.29 -39.02 2.31
N ALA A 857 30.54 -39.50 2.25
CA ALA A 857 30.81 -40.93 2.21
C ALA A 857 30.33 -41.59 3.51
N PRO A 858 29.54 -42.69 3.46
CA PRO A 858 29.04 -43.34 4.67
C PRO A 858 30.14 -44.07 5.45
N THR A 859 31.21 -44.45 4.75
CA THR A 859 32.37 -45.19 5.26
C THR A 859 33.66 -44.57 4.74
N VAL A 860 34.76 -44.82 5.46
CA VAL A 860 36.08 -44.31 5.07
C VAL A 860 36.60 -45.14 3.88
N VAL A 861 36.75 -44.48 2.73
CA VAL A 861 37.27 -45.06 1.48
C VAL A 861 38.70 -44.57 1.24
N VAL A 862 39.59 -45.48 0.85
CA VAL A 862 41.01 -45.21 0.59
C VAL A 862 41.32 -45.70 -0.83
N GLY A 863 41.51 -44.78 -1.78
CA GLY A 863 41.58 -45.13 -3.20
C GLY A 863 40.26 -45.77 -3.66
N GLU A 864 40.33 -47.01 -4.13
CA GLU A 864 39.14 -47.81 -4.51
C GLU A 864 38.65 -48.75 -3.38
N ALA A 865 39.36 -48.79 -2.24
CA ALA A 865 39.08 -49.73 -1.16
C ALA A 865 38.22 -49.10 -0.05
N ASP A 866 37.05 -49.66 0.20
CA ASP A 866 36.20 -49.28 1.34
C ASP A 866 36.64 -50.05 2.60
N SER A 867 36.97 -49.31 3.67
CA SER A 867 37.34 -49.91 4.94
C SER A 867 36.15 -50.52 5.69
N GLY A 868 34.91 -50.15 5.34
CA GLY A 868 33.70 -50.47 6.09
C GLY A 868 33.64 -49.83 7.47
N VAL A 869 34.52 -48.89 7.78
CA VAL A 869 34.49 -48.10 9.01
C VAL A 869 33.59 -46.88 8.79
N PRO A 870 32.57 -46.64 9.63
CA PRO A 870 31.72 -45.46 9.50
C PRO A 870 32.54 -44.18 9.46
N ASN A 871 32.27 -43.31 8.49
CA ASN A 871 32.98 -42.05 8.33
C ASN A 871 32.37 -40.95 9.22
N ALA A 872 32.39 -41.17 10.53
CA ALA A 872 31.83 -40.24 11.49
C ALA A 872 32.53 -38.87 11.43
N GLU A 873 31.78 -37.80 11.68
CA GLU A 873 32.33 -36.46 11.86
C GLU A 873 32.77 -36.26 13.32
N ASP A 874 33.88 -35.57 13.52
CA ASP A 874 34.32 -35.10 14.84
C ASP A 874 33.54 -33.83 15.27
N PRO A 875 33.72 -33.33 16.51
CA PRO A 875 33.07 -32.10 16.97
C PRO A 875 33.43 -30.83 16.18
N GLN A 876 34.48 -30.85 15.35
CA GLN A 876 34.89 -29.76 14.47
C GLN A 876 34.30 -29.88 13.06
N GLY A 877 33.50 -30.92 12.80
CA GLY A 877 32.84 -31.19 11.53
C GLY A 877 33.74 -31.85 10.48
N CYS A 878 34.89 -32.40 10.87
CA CYS A 878 35.79 -33.15 9.99
C CYS A 878 35.45 -34.64 10.00
N SER A 879 35.31 -35.24 8.82
CA SER A 879 35.12 -36.68 8.70
C SER A 879 36.37 -37.43 9.14
N LEU A 880 36.21 -38.68 9.56
CA LEU A 880 37.34 -39.56 9.85
C LEU A 880 38.29 -39.65 8.64
N ALA A 881 37.79 -39.73 7.41
CA ALA A 881 38.61 -39.74 6.21
C ALA A 881 39.47 -38.47 6.07
N GLN A 882 38.90 -37.30 6.33
CA GLN A 882 39.60 -36.01 6.29
C GLN A 882 40.61 -35.87 7.43
N ARG A 883 40.28 -36.31 8.65
CA ARG A 883 41.21 -36.33 9.79
C ARG A 883 42.41 -37.22 9.49
N LEU A 884 42.16 -38.39 8.89
CA LEU A 884 43.17 -39.32 8.41
C LEU A 884 43.96 -38.80 7.19
N GLY A 885 43.64 -37.62 6.67
CA GLY A 885 44.35 -36.95 5.59
C GLY A 885 44.21 -37.66 4.24
N LEU A 886 43.13 -38.40 4.04
CA LEU A 886 42.88 -39.15 2.79
C LEU A 886 42.51 -38.24 1.61
N ASP A 887 42.14 -37.00 1.91
CA ASP A 887 41.90 -35.91 0.97
C ASP A 887 43.18 -35.16 0.55
N ARG A 888 44.34 -35.52 1.13
CA ARG A 888 45.63 -34.86 0.91
C ARG A 888 46.53 -35.66 -0.02
N THR A 889 47.43 -34.96 -0.70
CA THR A 889 48.51 -35.58 -1.46
C THR A 889 49.68 -35.94 -0.53
N TRP A 890 50.17 -37.18 -0.61
CA TRP A 890 51.29 -37.67 0.19
C TRP A 890 52.53 -37.91 -0.67
N PRO A 891 53.76 -37.69 -0.16
CA PRO A 891 54.99 -37.90 -0.93
C PRO A 891 55.20 -39.35 -1.37
N ASP A 892 54.76 -40.31 -0.55
CA ASP A 892 54.83 -41.74 -0.81
C ASP A 892 53.79 -42.50 0.06
N HIS A 893 53.55 -43.76 -0.29
CA HIS A 893 52.57 -44.60 0.40
C HIS A 893 52.93 -44.88 1.88
N GLY A 894 54.21 -45.08 2.18
CA GLY A 894 54.67 -45.32 3.54
C GLY A 894 54.42 -44.11 4.46
N SER A 895 54.51 -42.90 3.92
CA SER A 895 54.20 -41.65 4.61
C SER A 895 52.71 -41.53 4.94
N LEU A 896 51.81 -41.89 4.02
CA LEU A 896 50.36 -41.97 4.27
C LEU A 896 50.04 -43.00 5.37
N VAL A 897 50.52 -44.23 5.23
CA VAL A 897 50.30 -45.31 6.21
C VAL A 897 50.79 -44.90 7.61
N SER A 898 51.96 -44.27 7.69
CA SER A 898 52.53 -43.78 8.95
C SER A 898 51.69 -42.67 9.58
N TYR A 899 51.17 -41.73 8.78
CA TYR A 899 50.26 -40.70 9.24
C TYR A 899 48.96 -41.30 9.76
N VAL A 900 48.29 -42.13 8.97
CA VAL A 900 47.04 -42.81 9.34
C VAL A 900 47.22 -43.64 10.60
N ALA A 901 48.33 -44.37 10.76
CA ALA A 901 48.60 -45.17 11.96
C ALA A 901 48.81 -44.31 13.22
N ARG A 902 49.34 -43.10 13.08
CA ARG A 902 49.48 -42.12 14.17
C ARG A 902 48.15 -41.45 14.49
N GLU A 903 47.47 -40.90 13.49
CA GLU A 903 46.23 -40.15 13.66
C GLU A 903 45.09 -41.06 14.17
N SER A 904 44.96 -42.27 13.62
CA SER A 904 43.98 -43.24 14.12
C SER A 904 44.19 -43.63 15.59
N ARG A 905 45.41 -43.52 16.15
CA ARG A 905 45.64 -43.69 17.60
C ARG A 905 45.11 -42.50 18.39
N ALA A 906 45.32 -41.28 17.90
CA ALA A 906 44.78 -40.08 18.52
C ALA A 906 43.24 -40.11 18.53
N LEU A 907 42.63 -40.40 17.36
CA LEU A 907 41.19 -40.54 17.22
C LEU A 907 40.60 -41.66 18.11
N ALA A 908 41.32 -42.77 18.31
CA ALA A 908 40.90 -43.80 19.25
C ALA A 908 41.00 -43.34 20.72
N ALA A 909 42.00 -42.53 21.08
CA ALA A 909 42.12 -41.94 22.41
C ALA A 909 41.02 -40.90 22.68
N GLU A 910 40.56 -40.20 21.65
CA GLU A 910 39.41 -39.29 21.67
C GLU A 910 38.05 -40.03 21.70
N GLY A 911 38.05 -41.37 21.58
CA GLY A 911 36.84 -42.19 21.56
C GLY A 911 36.09 -42.20 20.22
N LEU A 912 36.66 -41.60 19.16
CA LEU A 912 36.07 -41.55 17.82
C LEU A 912 36.31 -42.84 17.01
N LEU A 913 37.24 -43.69 17.43
CA LEU A 913 37.53 -45.00 16.81
C LEU A 913 37.65 -46.11 17.86
N THR A 914 37.07 -47.27 17.57
CA THR A 914 37.35 -48.50 18.32
C THR A 914 38.66 -49.15 17.87
N ALA A 915 39.25 -50.00 18.72
CA ALA A 915 40.46 -50.75 18.36
C ALA A 915 40.27 -51.60 17.09
N ALA A 916 39.08 -52.17 16.89
CA ALA A 916 38.73 -52.97 15.71
C ALA A 916 38.65 -52.11 14.44
N GLN A 917 37.97 -50.96 14.50
CA GLN A 917 37.90 -50.02 13.38
C GLN A 917 39.27 -49.48 13.00
N ARG A 918 40.09 -49.12 13.99
CA ARG A 918 41.47 -48.69 13.77
C ARG A 918 42.31 -49.75 13.06
N ALA A 919 42.26 -51.00 13.49
CA ALA A 919 42.98 -52.09 12.84
C ALA A 919 42.54 -52.27 11.38
N ARG A 920 41.23 -52.13 11.12
CA ARG A 920 40.66 -52.21 9.79
C ARG A 920 41.14 -51.08 8.88
N LEU A 921 41.10 -49.82 9.35
CA LEU A 921 41.61 -48.66 8.62
C LEU A 921 43.08 -48.83 8.24
N ILE A 922 43.94 -49.23 9.18
CA ILE A 922 45.37 -49.43 8.91
C ILE A 922 45.57 -50.56 7.89
N SER A 923 44.82 -51.66 8.00
CA SER A 923 44.88 -52.76 7.03
C SER A 923 44.41 -52.34 5.64
N THR A 924 43.35 -51.53 5.54
CA THR A 924 42.84 -51.04 4.27
C THR A 924 43.85 -50.08 3.62
N VAL A 925 44.41 -49.14 4.39
CA VAL A 925 45.39 -48.17 3.87
C VAL A 925 46.71 -48.84 3.51
N ALA A 926 47.16 -49.85 4.26
CA ALA A 926 48.38 -50.58 3.90
C ALA A 926 48.20 -51.47 2.65
N GLY A 927 46.96 -51.83 2.30
CA GLY A 927 46.63 -52.71 1.19
C GLY A 927 46.14 -52.00 -0.09
N SER A 928 45.75 -50.72 0.00
CA SER A 928 45.54 -49.82 -1.16
C SER A 928 46.88 -49.40 -1.76
#